data_AF-A0A1S4EZB8-F1
#
_entry.id   AF-A0A1S4EZB8-F1
#
_cell.length_a   1.000
_cell.length_b   1.000
_cell.length_c   1.000
_cell.angle_alpha   90.00
_cell.angle_beta   90.00
_cell.angle_gamma   90.00
#
_symmetry.space_group_name_H-M   'P 1'
#
loop_
_entity.id
_entity.type
_entity.pdbx_description
1 polymer ?
#
loop_
_entity_poly.entity_id
_entity_poly.type
_entity_poly.pdbx_seq_one_letter_code
_entity_poly.pdbx_strand_id
1 'polypeptide(L)'
;MALKSVLLVVAVGAVWPKAVESLSCYSCSGETCVNGVDFGAMLDCNGVQDACYTKFNGYVPTERGCTSALNNPCTAGSCESCNSDYCNVLGATQHKCVVCSSVLDENCISNPGELPGQQCGAPSTDVAETQCYSRVIGSVTERGCIQSQSDLDTCDGIQCSTCAGEACNNAEYPEKRQKCVKCSSMECKTSATTSYCDLPDDSCVTAKKTDGTYLKTCEHSMTDSDRQFCQSNPSACSFCGQNECNRNEINVADPGRQCYTCQGTDCLHSSLRIETCHETDDRCFTIFDGYNPTQRGCRSQFSTQEKATCDNADNVNCNLCQDDLCNVGGREDHKCLYCSSTLDVNCINPSGQMPSLVQCPAPTTEVTEEAQCYTRIIGMVTERGCLGSATDVDQCDPEENCATCSGPGCNMALFPTDRRKCVVDSSANQYCPDPWDVCVQIANSTSGGANIKKCQSSMTAEEASFCKANSNKCDFCASDNCNQNEVNFNYVECMVCNSRDNPACATNPAAITSMARCQACASLLTNDAQGVQVLQRGCLEQLSPGGVEQCSGTTCTTCRTNRCNIGNYPESRLECYSCLQPPCISHGSISLEYCLQYSTSDRCVMLLDTSGIPIRLGCNSTLTSAEQTSCSSNPQQCRYSSKSKSNDPSALLRPGSCVQCNSAYESNCMTNPSSFEATPCNDPENSQCYSRLTNGNIVERGCLNDLDRASKTKCLSGNNCMLCSTRTEKCNSRQYPPDLIRCHQCDSSQTASCKNVQSGTAPVCPSYSQDNHCYTIVQKSGQTVRKCSTLPRDTECAGADRCEICRFSGCNSRNSTDVMPVDVPNQTTTTTPKPEKAAAAIVGANSMVALMTLIAVLAVAQH
;
A
#
# COMPACT_ATOMS: atom_id res chain seq x y z
N MET A 1 -110.30 -0.79 -8.25
CA MET A 1 -111.35 0.27 -8.19
C MET A 1 -110.60 1.60 -8.12
N ALA A 2 -110.96 2.68 -8.82
CA ALA A 2 -112.03 2.88 -9.81
C ALA A 2 -111.54 3.84 -10.93
N LEU A 3 -112.42 4.19 -11.87
CA LEU A 3 -112.13 5.02 -13.06
C LEU A 3 -111.77 6.47 -12.65
N LYS A 4 -110.86 7.19 -13.32
CA LYS A 4 -110.93 7.75 -14.69
C LYS A 4 -112.15 8.68 -14.92
N SER A 5 -111.87 9.99 -14.98
CA SER A 5 -112.75 11.01 -15.58
C SER A 5 -111.97 11.77 -16.65
N VAL A 6 -112.64 12.15 -17.73
CA VAL A 6 -112.08 12.90 -18.87
C VAL A 6 -112.81 14.23 -18.98
N LEU A 7 -112.11 15.31 -19.35
CA LEU A 7 -112.74 16.53 -19.85
C LEU A 7 -112.04 16.98 -21.14
N LEU A 8 -112.80 17.64 -22.02
CA LEU A 8 -112.44 17.86 -23.42
C LEU A 8 -112.28 19.36 -23.73
N VAL A 9 -111.14 19.71 -24.31
CA VAL A 9 -110.86 20.82 -25.25
C VAL A 9 -111.73 22.09 -25.18
N VAL A 10 -111.08 23.23 -24.92
CA VAL A 10 -111.20 24.42 -25.78
C VAL A 10 -109.80 24.92 -26.11
N ALA A 11 -109.46 24.96 -27.39
CA ALA A 11 -108.20 25.57 -27.86
C ALA A 11 -108.45 27.02 -28.29
N VAL A 12 -107.94 27.98 -27.53
CA VAL A 12 -107.86 29.39 -27.96
C VAL A 12 -106.41 29.66 -28.37
N GLY A 13 -106.20 29.93 -29.66
CA GLY A 13 -104.87 30.18 -30.22
C GLY A 13 -104.31 31.54 -29.82
N ALA A 14 -103.75 31.64 -28.63
CA ALA A 14 -102.87 32.75 -28.27
C ALA A 14 -101.47 32.50 -28.85
N VAL A 15 -101.06 33.27 -29.86
CA VAL A 15 -99.68 33.27 -30.35
C VAL A 15 -98.82 33.97 -29.31
N TRP A 16 -98.24 33.20 -28.39
CA TRP A 16 -97.14 33.68 -27.56
C TRP A 16 -95.88 33.72 -28.42
N PRO A 17 -95.05 34.78 -28.38
CA PRO A 17 -93.71 34.69 -28.92
C PRO A 17 -92.96 33.58 -28.19
N LYS A 18 -92.21 32.76 -28.93
CA LYS A 18 -91.27 31.84 -28.29
C LYS A 18 -90.30 32.66 -27.45
N ALA A 19 -90.10 32.27 -26.19
CA ALA A 19 -88.87 32.65 -25.51
C ALA A 19 -87.70 32.11 -26.34
N VAL A 20 -86.75 32.98 -26.66
CA VAL A 20 -85.44 32.55 -27.14
C VAL A 20 -84.67 32.17 -25.87
N GLU A 21 -84.17 30.94 -25.81
CA GLU A 21 -83.26 30.53 -24.75
C GLU A 21 -81.94 31.28 -24.97
N SER A 22 -81.62 32.21 -24.06
CA SER A 22 -80.41 33.01 -24.08
C SER A 22 -79.25 32.18 -23.54
N LEU A 23 -78.23 31.94 -24.36
CA LEU A 23 -77.04 31.19 -23.98
C LEU A 23 -75.99 32.13 -23.39
N SER A 24 -75.62 31.97 -22.12
CA SER A 24 -74.62 32.85 -21.49
C SER A 24 -73.20 32.37 -21.76
N CYS A 25 -72.35 33.23 -22.32
CA CYS A 25 -70.97 32.89 -22.72
C CYS A 25 -69.94 33.89 -22.14
N TYR A 26 -68.68 33.45 -22.01
CA TYR A 26 -67.58 34.38 -21.72
C TYR A 26 -67.14 35.14 -22.99
N SER A 27 -66.77 36.40 -22.84
CA SER A 27 -66.31 37.27 -23.93
C SER A 27 -64.98 37.94 -23.59
N CYS A 28 -63.97 37.80 -24.44
CA CYS A 28 -62.62 38.34 -24.21
C CYS A 28 -61.84 38.46 -25.54
N SER A 29 -60.73 39.21 -25.53
CA SER A 29 -59.80 39.25 -26.66
C SER A 29 -58.35 39.51 -26.23
N GLY A 30 -57.41 38.94 -26.99
CA GLY A 30 -55.98 38.99 -26.71
C GLY A 30 -55.61 38.30 -25.40
N GLU A 31 -54.58 38.80 -24.73
CA GLU A 31 -54.01 38.24 -23.49
C GLU A 31 -55.03 38.11 -22.34
N THR A 32 -56.15 38.84 -22.38
CA THR A 32 -57.23 38.72 -21.39
C THR A 32 -57.95 37.37 -21.42
N CYS A 33 -57.89 36.63 -22.54
CA CYS A 33 -58.55 35.31 -22.65
C CYS A 33 -57.86 34.16 -21.90
N VAL A 34 -56.65 34.43 -21.39
CA VAL A 34 -55.67 33.44 -20.92
C VAL A 34 -55.83 33.15 -19.43
N ASN A 35 -56.34 34.09 -18.63
CA ASN A 35 -56.50 33.94 -17.18
C ASN A 35 -57.97 33.69 -16.78
N GLY A 36 -58.27 32.50 -16.26
CA GLY A 36 -59.59 32.13 -15.69
C GLY A 36 -59.98 32.85 -14.38
N VAL A 37 -59.44 34.05 -14.15
CA VAL A 37 -59.77 34.94 -13.03
C VAL A 37 -60.26 36.30 -13.55
N ASP A 38 -59.74 36.74 -14.70
CA ASP A 38 -60.25 37.87 -15.49
C ASP A 38 -61.16 37.37 -16.62
N PHE A 39 -62.18 36.57 -16.27
CA PHE A 39 -63.25 36.24 -17.20
C PHE A 39 -63.94 37.53 -17.67
N GLY A 40 -63.61 37.97 -18.89
CA GLY A 40 -64.18 39.15 -19.51
C GLY A 40 -65.71 39.08 -19.65
N ALA A 41 -66.31 40.25 -19.89
CA ALA A 41 -67.74 40.51 -19.73
C ALA A 41 -68.64 39.35 -20.18
N MET A 42 -69.39 38.79 -19.23
CA MET A 42 -70.43 37.79 -19.52
C MET A 42 -71.42 38.37 -20.53
N LEU A 43 -71.69 37.60 -21.59
CA LEU A 43 -72.48 38.03 -22.73
C LEU A 43 -73.54 36.98 -23.05
N ASP A 44 -74.79 37.40 -23.08
CA ASP A 44 -75.91 36.54 -23.46
C ASP A 44 -76.06 36.52 -24.99
N CYS A 45 -75.80 35.36 -25.58
CA CYS A 45 -75.93 35.09 -26.99
C CYS A 45 -77.41 34.84 -27.33
N ASN A 46 -78.05 35.84 -27.94
CA ASN A 46 -79.50 35.93 -28.14
C ASN A 46 -79.95 35.60 -29.58
N GLY A 47 -79.09 34.94 -30.37
CA GLY A 47 -79.42 34.51 -31.74
C GLY A 47 -80.05 33.13 -31.80
N VAL A 48 -81.03 32.94 -32.67
CA VAL A 48 -81.54 31.59 -33.01
C VAL A 48 -80.45 30.88 -33.83
N GLN A 49 -79.86 29.82 -33.26
CA GLN A 49 -78.61 29.15 -33.71
C GLN A 49 -77.28 29.80 -33.27
N ASP A 50 -77.28 30.66 -32.23
CA ASP A 50 -76.03 31.14 -31.63
C ASP A 50 -75.45 30.14 -30.62
N ALA A 51 -74.12 30.11 -30.53
CA ALA A 51 -73.32 29.23 -29.69
C ALA A 51 -72.18 30.02 -29.03
N CYS A 52 -71.63 29.53 -27.92
CA CYS A 52 -70.37 30.06 -27.39
C CYS A 52 -69.21 29.58 -28.28
N TYR A 53 -68.17 30.40 -28.47
CA TYR A 53 -66.92 29.97 -29.12
C TYR A 53 -65.66 30.36 -28.33
N THR A 54 -64.55 29.67 -28.62
CA THR A 54 -63.17 30.07 -28.32
C THR A 54 -62.31 29.93 -29.58
N LYS A 55 -61.51 30.94 -29.92
CA LYS A 55 -60.40 30.84 -30.89
C LYS A 55 -59.10 30.56 -30.16
N PHE A 56 -58.23 29.77 -30.79
CA PHE A 56 -56.95 29.36 -30.24
C PHE A 56 -55.78 29.77 -31.17
N ASN A 57 -54.64 30.08 -30.57
CA ASN A 57 -53.34 30.13 -31.24
C ASN A 57 -52.48 29.01 -30.63
N GLY A 58 -52.23 27.95 -31.40
CA GLY A 58 -51.83 26.67 -30.82
C GLY A 58 -52.93 26.18 -29.87
N TYR A 59 -52.59 25.99 -28.59
CA TYR A 59 -53.54 25.64 -27.53
C TYR A 59 -54.03 26.85 -26.71
N VAL A 60 -53.41 28.02 -26.85
CA VAL A 60 -53.69 29.21 -26.03
C VAL A 60 -54.94 29.95 -26.54
N PRO A 61 -55.93 30.27 -25.69
CA PRO A 61 -57.14 30.99 -26.08
C PRO A 61 -56.85 32.47 -26.38
N THR A 62 -57.33 32.98 -27.52
CA THR A 62 -57.05 34.36 -27.99
C THR A 62 -58.28 35.23 -28.19
N GLU A 63 -59.47 34.64 -28.33
CA GLU A 63 -60.76 35.34 -28.44
C GLU A 63 -61.88 34.41 -27.98
N ARG A 64 -62.88 34.94 -27.26
CA ARG A 64 -64.09 34.19 -26.87
C ARG A 64 -65.32 35.06 -27.07
N GLY A 65 -66.48 34.45 -27.33
CA GLY A 65 -67.76 35.16 -27.41
C GLY A 65 -68.88 34.35 -28.05
N CYS A 66 -69.87 35.04 -28.64
CA CYS A 66 -70.97 34.45 -29.41
C CYS A 66 -70.58 34.19 -30.87
N THR A 67 -70.96 33.05 -31.44
CA THR A 67 -70.72 32.73 -32.86
C THR A 67 -71.34 33.75 -33.82
N SER A 68 -72.43 34.41 -33.45
CA SER A 68 -73.06 35.49 -34.23
C SER A 68 -72.16 36.71 -34.45
N ALA A 69 -71.11 36.88 -33.63
CA ALA A 69 -70.10 37.93 -33.79
C ALA A 69 -68.92 37.53 -34.71
N LEU A 70 -68.88 36.30 -35.21
CA LEU A 70 -67.80 35.81 -36.06
C LEU A 70 -67.99 36.24 -37.53
N ASN A 71 -67.01 36.96 -38.08
CA ASN A 71 -66.97 37.32 -39.51
C ASN A 71 -66.72 36.13 -40.46
N ASN A 72 -66.31 34.97 -39.93
CA ASN A 72 -66.02 33.72 -40.65
C ASN A 72 -66.55 32.53 -39.83
N PRO A 73 -66.97 31.41 -40.46
CA PRO A 73 -67.39 30.23 -39.72
C PRO A 73 -66.28 29.69 -38.81
N CYS A 74 -66.65 29.25 -37.61
CA CYS A 74 -65.73 28.64 -36.64
C CYS A 74 -65.23 27.28 -37.16
N THR A 75 -63.92 27.16 -37.39
CA THR A 75 -63.27 25.95 -37.94
C THR A 75 -62.45 25.23 -36.87
N ALA A 76 -62.83 23.97 -36.59
CA ALA A 76 -62.26 23.11 -35.55
C ALA A 76 -60.72 23.12 -35.48
N GLY A 77 -60.17 22.95 -34.28
CA GLY A 77 -58.76 23.19 -33.95
C GLY A 77 -58.44 24.67 -33.78
N SER A 78 -58.66 25.50 -34.81
CA SER A 78 -58.41 26.96 -34.74
C SER A 78 -59.50 27.74 -33.99
N CYS A 79 -60.72 27.21 -33.98
CA CYS A 79 -61.89 27.76 -33.32
C CYS A 79 -62.82 26.60 -32.95
N GLU A 80 -63.27 26.54 -31.70
CA GLU A 80 -64.24 25.55 -31.22
C GLU A 80 -65.49 26.25 -30.71
N SER A 81 -66.66 25.61 -30.88
CA SER A 81 -67.95 26.13 -30.39
C SER A 81 -68.78 25.09 -29.66
N CYS A 82 -69.65 25.57 -28.76
CA CYS A 82 -70.40 24.74 -27.83
C CYS A 82 -71.71 25.42 -27.36
N ASN A 83 -72.66 24.61 -26.87
CA ASN A 83 -74.09 24.98 -26.75
C ASN A 83 -74.65 24.84 -25.33
N SER A 84 -73.87 25.16 -24.29
CA SER A 84 -74.34 25.24 -22.90
C SER A 84 -73.67 26.40 -22.17
N ASP A 85 -74.30 26.94 -21.12
CA ASP A 85 -73.80 28.14 -20.47
C ASP A 85 -72.35 28.00 -20.01
N TYR A 86 -71.54 29.02 -20.30
CA TYR A 86 -70.12 29.13 -19.97
C TYR A 86 -69.21 28.01 -20.52
N CYS A 87 -69.70 27.19 -21.45
CA CYS A 87 -68.95 26.05 -22.01
C CYS A 87 -67.64 26.46 -22.71
N ASN A 88 -67.53 27.71 -23.19
CA ASN A 88 -66.33 28.25 -23.80
C ASN A 88 -65.21 28.58 -22.80
N VAL A 89 -65.14 27.85 -21.67
CA VAL A 89 -63.96 27.72 -20.80
C VAL A 89 -63.07 26.54 -21.21
N LEU A 90 -63.62 25.54 -21.92
CA LEU A 90 -62.88 24.37 -22.41
C LEU A 90 -61.73 24.75 -23.37
N GLY A 91 -60.69 23.93 -23.39
CA GLY A 91 -59.55 24.04 -24.30
C GLY A 91 -59.86 23.50 -25.70
N ALA A 92 -58.86 23.54 -26.58
CA ALA A 92 -58.98 22.97 -27.93
C ALA A 92 -59.38 21.47 -27.86
N THR A 93 -60.15 20.99 -28.84
CA THR A 93 -60.67 19.60 -28.81
C THR A 93 -59.57 18.51 -28.84
N GLN A 94 -58.35 18.89 -29.23
CA GLN A 94 -57.16 18.04 -29.26
C GLN A 94 -56.44 17.96 -27.90
N HIS A 95 -56.72 18.87 -26.97
CA HIS A 95 -56.16 18.84 -25.61
C HIS A 95 -57.01 17.90 -24.74
N LYS A 96 -56.77 16.59 -24.89
CA LYS A 96 -57.40 15.55 -24.08
C LYS A 96 -56.35 14.77 -23.29
N CYS A 97 -56.60 14.53 -22.01
CA CYS A 97 -55.72 13.75 -21.14
C CYS A 97 -56.52 12.70 -20.36
N VAL A 98 -55.89 11.59 -19.97
CA VAL A 98 -56.42 10.77 -18.88
C VAL A 98 -56.37 11.62 -17.62
N VAL A 99 -57.52 11.78 -16.95
CA VAL A 99 -57.64 12.55 -15.70
C VAL A 99 -58.15 11.60 -14.61
N CYS A 100 -57.30 11.26 -13.65
CA CYS A 100 -57.62 10.32 -12.58
C CYS A 100 -56.68 10.47 -11.37
N SER A 101 -57.09 9.87 -10.25
CA SER A 101 -56.25 9.64 -9.07
C SER A 101 -56.48 8.22 -8.56
N SER A 102 -55.42 7.51 -8.17
CA SER A 102 -55.50 6.13 -7.66
C SER A 102 -56.29 5.97 -6.35
N VAL A 103 -56.60 7.08 -5.66
CA VAL A 103 -57.48 7.11 -4.48
C VAL A 103 -58.97 6.99 -4.88
N LEU A 104 -59.32 7.33 -6.12
CA LEU A 104 -60.69 7.38 -6.63
C LEU A 104 -60.97 6.31 -7.70
N ASP A 105 -59.95 5.92 -8.47
CA ASP A 105 -60.05 4.88 -9.51
C ASP A 105 -58.75 4.05 -9.57
N GLU A 106 -58.85 2.76 -9.25
CA GLU A 106 -57.72 1.82 -9.27
C GLU A 106 -57.08 1.70 -10.67
N ASN A 107 -57.88 1.86 -11.73
CA ASN A 107 -57.42 1.81 -13.11
C ASN A 107 -56.40 2.92 -13.43
N CYS A 108 -56.34 4.00 -12.64
CA CYS A 108 -55.34 5.05 -12.78
C CYS A 108 -53.89 4.53 -12.65
N ILE A 109 -53.70 3.43 -11.89
CA ILE A 109 -52.48 2.64 -11.86
C ILE A 109 -52.62 1.40 -12.76
N SER A 110 -53.69 0.61 -12.57
CA SER A 110 -53.72 -0.78 -13.06
C SER A 110 -54.04 -0.92 -14.55
N ASN A 111 -54.85 -0.04 -15.12
CA ASN A 111 -55.23 -0.08 -16.54
C ASN A 111 -55.56 1.31 -17.11
N PRO A 112 -54.60 2.26 -17.12
CA PRO A 112 -54.81 3.63 -17.56
C PRO A 112 -55.20 3.77 -19.04
N GLY A 113 -54.99 2.71 -19.85
CA GLY A 113 -55.42 2.63 -21.25
C GLY A 113 -56.92 2.42 -21.46
N GLU A 114 -57.66 1.95 -20.45
CA GLU A 114 -59.13 1.85 -20.49
C GLU A 114 -59.84 3.12 -20.02
N LEU A 115 -59.11 4.08 -19.45
CA LEU A 115 -59.66 5.36 -19.02
C LEU A 115 -59.81 6.33 -20.21
N PRO A 116 -61.00 6.92 -20.45
CA PRO A 116 -61.21 7.82 -21.57
C PRO A 116 -60.50 9.16 -21.35
N GLY A 117 -59.85 9.67 -22.40
CA GLY A 117 -59.27 11.01 -22.42
C GLY A 117 -60.34 12.09 -22.26
N GLN A 118 -60.26 12.86 -21.18
CA GLN A 118 -61.16 13.98 -20.89
C GLN A 118 -60.61 15.26 -21.54
N GLN A 119 -61.48 16.10 -22.10
CA GLN A 119 -61.08 17.37 -22.68
C GLN A 119 -60.70 18.37 -21.58
N CYS A 120 -59.48 18.90 -21.67
CA CYS A 120 -58.92 19.84 -20.72
C CYS A 120 -59.59 21.23 -20.82
N GLY A 121 -59.54 22.01 -19.74
CA GLY A 121 -59.84 23.45 -19.79
C GLY A 121 -58.71 24.22 -20.49
N ALA A 122 -59.02 25.37 -21.08
CA ALA A 122 -58.06 26.12 -21.89
C ALA A 122 -56.80 26.53 -21.08
N PRO A 123 -55.58 26.25 -21.58
CA PRO A 123 -54.34 26.54 -20.85
C PRO A 123 -53.98 28.02 -20.85
N SER A 124 -53.27 28.47 -19.81
CA SER A 124 -52.75 29.84 -19.66
C SER A 124 -51.32 30.04 -20.18
N THR A 125 -50.70 28.98 -20.73
CA THR A 125 -49.36 28.97 -21.33
C THR A 125 -49.36 28.09 -22.59
N ASP A 126 -48.30 28.13 -23.39
CA ASP A 126 -48.14 27.16 -24.48
C ASP A 126 -47.80 25.78 -23.89
N VAL A 127 -48.59 24.78 -24.26
CA VAL A 127 -48.51 23.40 -23.79
C VAL A 127 -48.33 22.42 -24.95
N ALA A 128 -47.97 22.89 -26.16
CA ALA A 128 -47.96 22.07 -27.37
C ALA A 128 -47.17 20.74 -27.21
N GLU A 129 -46.01 20.79 -26.55
CA GLU A 129 -45.13 19.64 -26.27
C GLU A 129 -45.42 18.96 -24.91
N THR A 130 -46.27 19.55 -24.07
CA THR A 130 -46.44 19.21 -22.64
C THR A 130 -47.91 19.27 -22.21
N GLN A 131 -48.80 18.67 -23.00
CA GLN A 131 -50.26 18.76 -22.87
C GLN A 131 -50.81 18.05 -21.62
N CYS A 132 -50.25 16.89 -21.29
CA CYS A 132 -50.70 16.01 -20.21
C CYS A 132 -49.55 15.62 -19.28
N TYR A 133 -49.88 15.16 -18.07
CA TYR A 133 -48.92 14.58 -17.13
C TYR A 133 -49.36 13.22 -16.56
N SER A 134 -48.37 12.45 -16.11
CA SER A 134 -48.52 11.35 -15.14
C SER A 134 -47.54 11.59 -13.99
N ARG A 135 -47.95 11.41 -12.74
CA ARG A 135 -47.07 11.57 -11.56
C ARG A 135 -47.39 10.62 -10.42
N VAL A 136 -46.43 10.45 -9.52
CA VAL A 136 -46.60 9.72 -8.26
C VAL A 136 -46.23 10.61 -7.07
N ILE A 137 -47.17 10.80 -6.14
CA ILE A 137 -47.00 11.56 -4.91
C ILE A 137 -47.16 10.59 -3.74
N GLY A 138 -46.03 10.11 -3.20
CA GLY A 138 -46.01 9.02 -2.22
C GLY A 138 -46.55 7.73 -2.85
N SER A 139 -47.69 7.24 -2.38
CA SER A 139 -48.41 6.08 -2.94
C SER A 139 -49.56 6.46 -3.89
N VAL A 140 -49.86 7.76 -4.05
CA VAL A 140 -50.94 8.23 -4.93
C VAL A 140 -50.40 8.44 -6.33
N THR A 141 -51.05 7.86 -7.33
CA THR A 141 -50.76 8.11 -8.74
C THR A 141 -51.82 9.02 -9.32
N GLU A 142 -51.39 10.09 -9.96
CA GLU A 142 -52.27 11.09 -10.57
C GLU A 142 -51.94 11.25 -12.05
N ARG A 143 -52.98 11.44 -12.85
CA ARG A 143 -52.88 11.76 -14.27
C ARG A 143 -53.77 12.96 -14.53
N GLY A 144 -53.31 13.90 -15.36
CA GLY A 144 -54.05 15.15 -15.57
C GLY A 144 -53.58 15.96 -16.78
N CYS A 145 -54.25 17.09 -16.95
CA CYS A 145 -53.92 18.12 -17.93
C CYS A 145 -52.87 19.08 -17.35
N ILE A 146 -51.89 19.49 -18.14
CA ILE A 146 -51.16 20.74 -17.88
C ILE A 146 -52.05 21.89 -18.36
N GLN A 147 -52.31 22.87 -17.49
CA GLN A 147 -53.17 24.01 -17.83
C GLN A 147 -52.52 25.37 -17.51
N SER A 148 -51.40 25.37 -16.79
CA SER A 148 -50.70 26.55 -16.31
C SER A 148 -49.23 26.25 -16.07
N GLN A 149 -48.41 27.30 -15.91
CA GLN A 149 -47.02 27.14 -15.46
C GLN A 149 -46.95 26.42 -14.11
N SER A 150 -47.91 26.63 -13.20
CA SER A 150 -47.94 25.95 -11.91
C SER A 150 -48.10 24.43 -12.03
N ASP A 151 -48.73 23.93 -13.10
CA ASP A 151 -48.87 22.48 -13.31
C ASP A 151 -47.55 21.86 -13.80
N LEU A 152 -46.78 22.60 -14.60
CA LEU A 152 -45.41 22.24 -14.99
C LEU A 152 -44.47 22.29 -13.79
N ASP A 153 -44.53 23.35 -12.99
CA ASP A 153 -43.70 23.53 -11.78
C ASP A 153 -44.03 22.46 -10.70
N THR A 154 -45.25 21.92 -10.70
CA THR A 154 -45.67 20.78 -9.85
C THR A 154 -45.53 19.42 -10.57
N CYS A 155 -44.78 19.39 -11.68
CA CYS A 155 -44.44 18.22 -12.48
C CYS A 155 -42.93 18.16 -12.77
N ASP A 156 -42.11 18.59 -11.80
CA ASP A 156 -40.66 18.51 -11.84
C ASP A 156 -40.12 17.21 -11.20
N GLY A 157 -38.92 16.81 -11.61
CA GLY A 157 -38.22 15.62 -11.13
C GLY A 157 -38.77 14.28 -11.64
N ILE A 158 -38.06 13.20 -11.31
CA ILE A 158 -38.31 11.85 -11.86
C ILE A 158 -39.66 11.22 -11.49
N GLN A 159 -40.40 11.81 -10.55
CA GLN A 159 -41.73 11.37 -10.12
C GLN A 159 -42.87 12.01 -10.93
N CYS A 160 -42.57 12.85 -11.92
CA CYS A 160 -43.50 13.26 -12.97
C CYS A 160 -42.98 12.94 -14.38
N SER A 161 -43.89 12.92 -15.35
CA SER A 161 -43.59 12.91 -16.78
C SER A 161 -44.70 13.65 -17.53
N THR A 162 -44.31 14.53 -18.45
CA THR A 162 -45.22 15.23 -19.37
C THR A 162 -45.17 14.60 -20.77
N CYS A 163 -46.23 14.80 -21.55
CA CYS A 163 -46.32 14.34 -22.93
C CYS A 163 -47.27 15.19 -23.79
N ALA A 164 -47.18 15.04 -25.11
CA ALA A 164 -48.05 15.67 -26.09
C ALA A 164 -48.97 14.65 -26.81
N GLY A 165 -50.18 15.08 -27.17
CA GLY A 165 -51.17 14.32 -27.94
C GLY A 165 -52.32 13.77 -27.10
N GLU A 166 -53.45 13.48 -27.77
CA GLU A 166 -54.67 13.00 -27.12
C GLU A 166 -54.43 11.73 -26.29
N ALA A 167 -54.69 11.83 -24.99
CA ALA A 167 -54.51 10.78 -24.00
C ALA A 167 -53.10 10.15 -23.97
N CYS A 168 -52.05 10.90 -24.34
CA CYS A 168 -50.66 10.42 -24.32
C CYS A 168 -50.21 9.89 -22.94
N ASN A 169 -50.85 10.35 -21.87
CA ASN A 169 -50.61 9.94 -20.49
C ASN A 169 -51.38 8.66 -20.09
N ASN A 170 -51.73 7.79 -21.04
CA ASN A 170 -52.45 6.53 -20.81
C ASN A 170 -51.54 5.29 -20.61
N ALA A 171 -50.21 5.48 -20.67
CA ALA A 171 -49.23 4.40 -20.50
C ALA A 171 -48.97 4.03 -19.01
N GLU A 172 -48.31 2.90 -18.77
CA GLU A 172 -47.72 2.56 -17.48
C GLU A 172 -46.81 3.70 -16.98
N TYR A 173 -46.96 4.13 -15.73
CA TYR A 173 -46.14 5.21 -15.16
C TYR A 173 -45.73 4.96 -13.69
N PRO A 174 -44.43 5.09 -13.34
CA PRO A 174 -43.28 5.17 -14.27
C PRO A 174 -43.13 3.89 -15.10
N GLU A 175 -42.27 3.91 -16.14
CA GLU A 175 -41.98 2.67 -16.89
C GLU A 175 -41.39 1.60 -15.96
N LYS A 176 -41.81 0.33 -16.15
CA LYS A 176 -41.39 -0.82 -15.34
C LYS A 176 -41.79 -0.69 -13.86
N ARG A 177 -42.85 0.08 -13.55
CA ARG A 177 -43.38 0.25 -12.18
C ARG A 177 -43.57 -1.12 -11.53
N GLN A 178 -43.10 -1.26 -10.30
CA GLN A 178 -43.06 -2.56 -9.63
C GLN A 178 -44.40 -3.30 -9.64
N LYS A 179 -44.35 -4.56 -10.06
CA LYS A 179 -45.46 -5.52 -10.05
C LYS A 179 -45.12 -6.69 -9.14
N CYS A 180 -46.02 -6.99 -8.21
CA CYS A 180 -45.91 -8.17 -7.35
C CYS A 180 -47.17 -9.03 -7.47
N VAL A 181 -47.03 -10.33 -7.22
CA VAL A 181 -48.18 -11.19 -6.94
C VAL A 181 -48.81 -10.70 -5.63
N LYS A 182 -50.12 -10.43 -5.64
CA LYS A 182 -50.91 -10.10 -4.44
C LYS A 182 -51.93 -11.21 -4.18
N CYS A 183 -51.75 -11.99 -3.11
CA CYS A 183 -52.71 -13.01 -2.65
C CYS A 183 -52.46 -13.43 -1.19
N SER A 184 -53.47 -14.04 -0.55
CA SER A 184 -53.36 -14.58 0.81
C SER A 184 -54.22 -15.84 0.94
N SER A 185 -53.61 -17.01 0.70
CA SER A 185 -54.25 -18.33 0.77
C SER A 185 -53.22 -19.47 0.74
N MET A 186 -53.63 -20.73 0.93
CA MET A 186 -52.73 -21.87 0.67
C MET A 186 -52.39 -22.02 -0.83
N GLU A 187 -53.31 -21.63 -1.72
CA GLU A 187 -53.13 -21.67 -3.18
C GLU A 187 -52.18 -20.58 -3.70
N CYS A 188 -52.01 -19.49 -2.93
CA CYS A 188 -51.11 -18.39 -3.23
C CYS A 188 -49.64 -18.83 -3.43
N LYS A 189 -49.25 -20.01 -2.91
CA LYS A 189 -47.99 -20.72 -3.19
C LYS A 189 -47.64 -20.73 -4.69
N THR A 190 -48.62 -21.00 -5.57
CA THR A 190 -48.45 -21.10 -7.03
C THR A 190 -49.21 -20.02 -7.81
N SER A 191 -49.65 -18.95 -7.14
CA SER A 191 -50.32 -17.84 -7.83
C SER A 191 -49.32 -17.07 -8.70
N ALA A 192 -49.77 -16.73 -9.92
CA ALA A 192 -49.02 -15.95 -10.90
C ALA A 192 -49.67 -14.59 -11.22
N THR A 193 -50.85 -14.30 -10.65
CA THR A 193 -51.62 -13.06 -10.86
C THR A 193 -50.91 -11.90 -10.17
N THR A 194 -50.39 -10.97 -10.97
CA THR A 194 -49.65 -9.80 -10.52
C THR A 194 -50.49 -8.54 -10.58
N SER A 195 -50.07 -7.54 -9.81
CA SER A 195 -50.66 -6.20 -9.75
C SER A 195 -49.57 -5.21 -9.33
N TYR A 196 -49.74 -3.95 -9.70
CA TYR A 196 -48.79 -2.90 -9.37
C TYR A 196 -48.70 -2.64 -7.87
N CYS A 197 -47.53 -2.19 -7.43
CA CYS A 197 -47.33 -1.60 -6.11
C CYS A 197 -47.69 -0.12 -6.12
N ASP A 198 -48.13 0.34 -4.95
CA ASP A 198 -48.62 1.70 -4.76
C ASP A 198 -47.42 2.67 -4.80
N LEU A 199 -46.27 2.27 -4.24
CA LEU A 199 -44.96 2.90 -4.45
C LEU A 199 -44.27 2.33 -5.72
N PRO A 200 -43.51 3.14 -6.50
CA PRO A 200 -42.87 2.65 -7.73
C PRO A 200 -41.73 1.64 -7.52
N ASP A 201 -40.93 1.81 -6.45
CA ASP A 201 -39.77 0.99 -6.10
C ASP A 201 -39.99 0.13 -4.83
N ASP A 202 -41.23 -0.32 -4.61
CA ASP A 202 -41.58 -1.22 -3.49
C ASP A 202 -40.90 -2.59 -3.63
N SER A 203 -40.69 -3.29 -2.52
CA SER A 203 -40.17 -4.66 -2.56
C SER A 203 -41.34 -5.65 -2.62
N CYS A 204 -41.23 -6.71 -3.41
CA CYS A 204 -42.18 -7.82 -3.37
C CYS A 204 -41.86 -8.76 -2.21
N VAL A 205 -42.91 -9.21 -1.52
CA VAL A 205 -42.83 -10.11 -0.37
C VAL A 205 -43.48 -11.45 -0.71
N THR A 206 -42.87 -12.54 -0.23
CA THR A 206 -43.55 -13.82 0.01
C THR A 206 -43.35 -14.23 1.46
N ALA A 207 -44.43 -14.52 2.18
CA ALA A 207 -44.40 -14.99 3.57
C ALA A 207 -45.21 -16.29 3.73
N LYS A 208 -44.66 -17.25 4.47
CA LYS A 208 -45.33 -18.53 4.78
C LYS A 208 -45.71 -18.56 6.26
N LYS A 209 -47.00 -18.38 6.53
CA LYS A 209 -47.56 -18.32 7.89
C LYS A 209 -47.61 -19.71 8.54
N THR A 210 -47.69 -19.73 9.86
CA THR A 210 -47.62 -20.95 10.70
C THR A 210 -48.84 -21.88 10.55
N ASP A 211 -49.94 -21.39 10.00
CA ASP A 211 -51.13 -22.15 9.59
C ASP A 211 -50.97 -22.85 8.23
N GLY A 212 -49.91 -22.54 7.48
CA GLY A 212 -49.68 -23.00 6.11
C GLY A 212 -50.18 -22.05 5.01
N THR A 213 -50.74 -20.89 5.37
CA THR A 213 -51.13 -19.85 4.41
C THR A 213 -49.90 -19.18 3.80
N TYR A 214 -49.90 -19.01 2.48
CA TYR A 214 -48.92 -18.18 1.78
C TYR A 214 -49.53 -16.79 1.57
N LEU A 215 -48.79 -15.75 1.97
CA LEU A 215 -49.04 -14.35 1.66
C LEU A 215 -48.04 -13.92 0.58
N LYS A 216 -48.52 -13.29 -0.49
CA LYS A 216 -47.73 -12.56 -1.46
C LYS A 216 -48.29 -11.14 -1.57
N THR A 217 -47.43 -10.13 -1.52
CA THR A 217 -47.81 -8.70 -1.53
C THR A 217 -46.62 -7.83 -1.94
N CYS A 218 -46.84 -6.54 -2.17
CA CYS A 218 -45.78 -5.53 -2.03
C CYS A 218 -45.57 -5.22 -0.52
N GLU A 219 -44.37 -4.79 -0.13
CA GLU A 219 -44.01 -4.61 1.28
C GLU A 219 -44.74 -3.44 1.94
N HIS A 220 -44.88 -2.31 1.24
CA HIS A 220 -45.65 -1.18 1.77
C HIS A 220 -47.11 -1.59 2.06
N SER A 221 -47.72 -2.38 1.16
CA SER A 221 -49.08 -2.90 1.29
C SER A 221 -49.26 -4.00 2.35
N MET A 222 -48.22 -4.43 3.09
CA MET A 222 -48.36 -5.37 4.22
C MET A 222 -49.22 -4.79 5.35
N THR A 223 -49.91 -5.65 6.12
CA THR A 223 -50.48 -5.22 7.40
C THR A 223 -49.41 -5.19 8.49
N ASP A 224 -49.65 -4.46 9.58
CA ASP A 224 -48.75 -4.45 10.73
C ASP A 224 -48.56 -5.83 11.34
N SER A 225 -49.60 -6.69 11.27
CA SER A 225 -49.51 -8.09 11.72
C SER A 225 -48.60 -8.94 10.83
N ASP A 226 -48.53 -8.65 9.53
CA ASP A 226 -47.64 -9.34 8.60
C ASP A 226 -46.19 -8.85 8.75
N ARG A 227 -45.99 -7.54 8.92
CA ARG A 227 -44.68 -6.95 9.25
C ARG A 227 -44.13 -7.54 10.55
N GLN A 228 -44.93 -7.56 11.61
CA GLN A 228 -44.54 -8.16 12.88
C GLN A 228 -44.27 -9.67 12.76
N PHE A 229 -45.04 -10.39 11.92
CA PHE A 229 -44.78 -11.80 11.65
C PHE A 229 -43.40 -12.02 11.02
N CYS A 230 -43.05 -11.27 9.96
CA CYS A 230 -41.74 -11.41 9.30
C CYS A 230 -40.57 -10.97 10.21
N GLN A 231 -40.72 -9.88 10.97
CA GLN A 231 -39.74 -9.46 11.97
C GLN A 231 -39.49 -10.54 13.04
N SER A 232 -40.54 -11.27 13.43
CA SER A 232 -40.46 -12.34 14.42
C SER A 232 -40.00 -13.69 13.83
N ASN A 233 -40.12 -13.87 12.51
CA ASN A 233 -39.82 -15.11 11.80
C ASN A 233 -39.10 -14.81 10.46
N PRO A 234 -37.86 -14.28 10.46
CA PRO A 234 -37.21 -13.85 9.22
C PRO A 234 -37.12 -14.96 8.16
N SER A 235 -36.79 -16.19 8.58
CA SER A 235 -36.74 -17.37 7.70
C SER A 235 -38.10 -17.89 7.21
N ALA A 236 -39.22 -17.23 7.57
CA ALA A 236 -40.54 -17.50 7.02
C ALA A 236 -40.95 -16.49 5.93
N CYS A 237 -40.13 -15.47 5.67
CA CYS A 237 -40.38 -14.42 4.68
C CYS A 237 -39.20 -14.28 3.71
N SER A 238 -39.48 -13.76 2.52
CA SER A 238 -38.50 -13.42 1.49
C SER A 238 -38.94 -12.13 0.82
N PHE A 239 -38.00 -11.20 0.64
CA PHE A 239 -38.18 -9.90 0.01
C PHE A 239 -37.34 -9.86 -1.27
N CYS A 240 -37.84 -9.22 -2.33
CA CYS A 240 -37.13 -9.13 -3.60
C CYS A 240 -37.57 -7.88 -4.39
N GLY A 241 -36.66 -7.28 -5.14
CA GLY A 241 -36.82 -5.98 -5.81
C GLY A 241 -37.10 -6.05 -7.31
N GLN A 242 -36.91 -7.19 -7.98
CA GLN A 242 -37.21 -7.30 -9.41
C GLN A 242 -38.72 -7.44 -9.68
N ASN A 243 -39.16 -6.98 -10.85
CA ASN A 243 -40.55 -7.12 -11.28
C ASN A 243 -41.00 -8.59 -11.30
N GLU A 244 -42.15 -8.87 -10.67
CA GLU A 244 -42.77 -10.19 -10.53
C GLU A 244 -41.91 -11.26 -9.81
N CYS A 245 -40.82 -10.88 -9.12
CA CYS A 245 -39.87 -11.80 -8.49
C CYS A 245 -40.54 -12.78 -7.51
N ASN A 246 -41.58 -12.33 -6.79
CA ASN A 246 -42.34 -13.15 -5.86
C ASN A 246 -43.31 -14.16 -6.52
N ARG A 247 -43.29 -14.33 -7.85
CA ARG A 247 -44.10 -15.36 -8.55
C ARG A 247 -43.74 -16.79 -8.14
N ASN A 248 -42.49 -17.08 -7.84
CA ASN A 248 -42.02 -18.43 -7.50
C ASN A 248 -42.43 -18.87 -6.07
N GLU A 249 -42.11 -20.11 -5.68
CA GLU A 249 -42.19 -20.52 -4.26
C GLU A 249 -40.94 -20.03 -3.49
N ILE A 250 -41.09 -19.74 -2.19
CA ILE A 250 -39.99 -19.32 -1.32
C ILE A 250 -38.84 -20.33 -1.36
N ASN A 251 -37.69 -19.92 -1.87
CA ASN A 251 -36.45 -20.68 -1.72
C ASN A 251 -35.87 -20.44 -0.32
N VAL A 252 -36.38 -21.17 0.68
CA VAL A 252 -36.03 -21.01 2.11
C VAL A 252 -34.58 -21.42 2.46
N ALA A 253 -33.72 -21.60 1.45
CA ALA A 253 -32.30 -21.92 1.58
C ALA A 253 -31.40 -20.83 0.95
N ASP A 254 -31.98 -19.75 0.42
CA ASP A 254 -31.24 -18.59 -0.07
C ASP A 254 -30.73 -17.75 1.13
N PRO A 255 -29.42 -17.49 1.25
CA PRO A 255 -28.88 -16.65 2.32
C PRO A 255 -29.16 -15.14 2.11
N GLY A 256 -29.64 -14.74 0.92
CA GLY A 256 -29.75 -13.34 0.50
C GLY A 256 -28.44 -12.80 -0.08
N ARG A 257 -28.55 -11.79 -0.96
CA ARG A 257 -27.40 -11.12 -1.58
C ARG A 257 -26.44 -10.59 -0.51
N GLN A 258 -25.15 -10.90 -0.64
CA GLN A 258 -24.12 -10.36 0.24
C GLN A 258 -23.30 -9.28 -0.46
N CYS A 259 -23.15 -8.12 0.18
CA CYS A 259 -22.39 -6.99 -0.38
C CYS A 259 -21.40 -6.43 0.64
N TYR A 260 -20.31 -5.83 0.16
CA TYR A 260 -19.46 -5.03 1.03
C TYR A 260 -20.12 -3.69 1.38
N THR A 261 -19.97 -3.24 2.62
CA THR A 261 -20.48 -1.94 3.10
C THR A 261 -19.41 -1.08 3.75
N CYS A 262 -19.45 0.23 3.44
CA CYS A 262 -18.55 1.27 3.95
C CYS A 262 -19.11 2.67 3.61
N GLN A 263 -18.62 3.72 4.28
CA GLN A 263 -18.91 5.12 3.98
C GLN A 263 -17.66 5.99 4.17
N GLY A 264 -17.49 7.01 3.32
CA GLY A 264 -16.35 7.91 3.35
C GLY A 264 -15.01 7.19 3.14
N THR A 265 -13.96 7.66 3.83
CA THR A 265 -12.60 7.11 3.73
C THR A 265 -12.49 5.64 4.13
N ASP A 266 -13.43 5.09 4.92
CA ASP A 266 -13.45 3.66 5.26
C ASP A 266 -13.55 2.77 4.01
N CYS A 267 -14.08 3.29 2.89
CA CYS A 267 -14.13 2.58 1.61
C CYS A 267 -12.79 2.40 0.89
N LEU A 268 -11.76 3.14 1.30
CA LEU A 268 -10.36 2.99 0.88
C LEU A 268 -9.59 1.98 1.73
N HIS A 269 -10.15 1.49 2.84
CA HIS A 269 -9.50 0.47 3.66
C HIS A 269 -9.83 -0.95 3.19
N SER A 270 -8.84 -1.84 3.24
CA SER A 270 -8.99 -3.26 2.86
C SER A 270 -9.90 -4.07 3.79
N SER A 271 -10.27 -3.53 4.95
CA SER A 271 -11.16 -4.13 5.95
C SER A 271 -12.62 -3.67 5.79
N LEU A 272 -13.22 -3.97 4.63
CA LEU A 272 -14.64 -3.71 4.37
C LEU A 272 -15.53 -4.63 5.24
N ARG A 273 -16.73 -4.15 5.60
CA ARG A 273 -17.75 -4.98 6.28
C ARG A 273 -18.56 -5.74 5.24
N ILE A 274 -19.14 -6.88 5.63
CA ILE A 274 -20.10 -7.62 4.81
C ILE A 274 -21.48 -7.46 5.43
N GLU A 275 -22.46 -7.12 4.60
CA GLU A 275 -23.87 -7.04 4.95
C GLU A 275 -24.67 -7.98 4.04
N THR A 276 -25.78 -8.51 4.55
CA THR A 276 -26.75 -9.26 3.76
C THR A 276 -27.91 -8.33 3.45
N CYS A 277 -28.20 -8.14 2.16
CA CYS A 277 -29.19 -7.19 1.70
C CYS A 277 -30.61 -7.59 2.11
N HIS A 278 -31.50 -6.60 2.16
CA HIS A 278 -32.92 -6.82 2.43
C HIS A 278 -33.59 -7.62 1.29
N GLU A 279 -33.27 -7.29 0.04
CA GLU A 279 -33.77 -7.99 -1.14
C GLU A 279 -32.86 -9.18 -1.50
N THR A 280 -33.43 -10.34 -1.84
CA THR A 280 -32.66 -11.54 -2.21
C THR A 280 -32.03 -11.46 -3.60
N ASP A 281 -32.61 -10.66 -4.49
CA ASP A 281 -32.18 -10.35 -5.86
C ASP A 281 -31.55 -8.95 -5.98
N ASP A 282 -31.08 -8.37 -4.87
CA ASP A 282 -30.43 -7.07 -4.82
C ASP A 282 -29.12 -7.03 -5.64
N ARG A 283 -28.70 -5.80 -5.96
CA ARG A 283 -27.44 -5.46 -6.64
C ARG A 283 -26.50 -4.77 -5.66
N CYS A 284 -25.25 -5.23 -5.58
CA CYS A 284 -24.25 -4.53 -4.80
C CYS A 284 -23.76 -3.29 -5.54
N PHE A 285 -23.64 -2.16 -4.84
CA PHE A 285 -23.20 -0.89 -5.41
C PHE A 285 -21.80 -0.45 -4.94
N THR A 286 -21.15 0.40 -5.73
CA THR A 286 -20.05 1.28 -5.29
C THR A 286 -20.24 2.67 -5.90
N ILE A 287 -20.33 3.69 -5.05
CA ILE A 287 -20.27 5.11 -5.44
C ILE A 287 -18.82 5.58 -5.32
N PHE A 288 -18.39 6.42 -6.27
CA PHE A 288 -17.06 7.01 -6.33
C PHE A 288 -17.10 8.54 -6.30
N ASP A 289 -16.06 9.14 -5.72
CA ASP A 289 -15.69 10.54 -5.91
C ASP A 289 -14.31 10.60 -6.61
N GLY A 290 -14.23 11.25 -7.76
CA GLY A 290 -13.14 11.01 -8.72
C GLY A 290 -13.04 9.51 -9.03
N TYR A 291 -11.88 8.91 -8.75
CA TYR A 291 -11.64 7.45 -8.86
C TYR A 291 -11.77 6.69 -7.53
N ASN A 292 -12.02 7.41 -6.43
CA ASN A 292 -11.95 6.88 -5.07
C ASN A 292 -13.32 6.39 -4.62
N PRO A 293 -13.46 5.12 -4.17
CA PRO A 293 -14.73 4.62 -3.64
C PRO A 293 -15.09 5.36 -2.34
N THR A 294 -16.29 5.91 -2.25
CA THR A 294 -16.78 6.69 -1.10
C THR A 294 -18.01 6.09 -0.43
N GLN A 295 -18.72 5.18 -1.07
CA GLN A 295 -19.79 4.39 -0.44
C GLN A 295 -19.93 3.02 -1.12
N ARG A 296 -20.21 1.98 -0.34
CA ARG A 296 -20.60 0.66 -0.84
C ARG A 296 -21.80 0.14 -0.06
N GLY A 297 -22.67 -0.62 -0.72
CA GLY A 297 -23.79 -1.30 -0.07
C GLY A 297 -24.76 -2.00 -1.00
N CYS A 298 -26.01 -2.10 -0.57
CA CYS A 298 -27.11 -2.80 -1.22
C CYS A 298 -28.02 -1.79 -1.94
N ARG A 299 -28.38 -1.99 -3.22
CA ARG A 299 -29.19 -1.02 -3.99
C ARG A 299 -30.59 -0.83 -3.40
N SER A 300 -31.14 -1.79 -2.65
CA SER A 300 -32.42 -1.60 -1.95
C SER A 300 -32.39 -0.44 -0.93
N GLN A 301 -31.21 -0.05 -0.42
CA GLN A 301 -31.02 1.02 0.57
C GLN A 301 -31.18 2.43 -0.02
N PHE A 302 -31.17 2.58 -1.34
CA PHE A 302 -31.29 3.86 -2.04
C PHE A 302 -32.74 4.39 -2.09
N SER A 303 -32.90 5.71 -2.05
CA SER A 303 -34.14 6.39 -2.48
C SER A 303 -34.37 6.23 -3.98
N THR A 304 -35.59 6.47 -4.47
CA THR A 304 -35.91 6.44 -5.92
C THR A 304 -34.97 7.33 -6.75
N GLN A 305 -34.54 8.47 -6.22
CA GLN A 305 -33.62 9.37 -6.93
C GLN A 305 -32.20 8.80 -7.04
N GLU A 306 -31.71 8.14 -6.00
CA GLU A 306 -30.41 7.45 -6.02
C GLU A 306 -30.47 6.18 -6.88
N LYS A 307 -31.57 5.41 -6.82
CA LYS A 307 -31.84 4.27 -7.71
C LYS A 307 -31.77 4.71 -9.17
N ALA A 308 -32.54 5.73 -9.56
CA ALA A 308 -32.55 6.26 -10.93
C ALA A 308 -31.18 6.80 -11.38
N THR A 309 -30.45 7.50 -10.49
CA THR A 309 -29.10 8.00 -10.77
C THR A 309 -28.08 6.87 -10.95
N CYS A 310 -28.20 5.76 -10.21
CA CYS A 310 -27.25 4.65 -10.25
C CYS A 310 -27.58 3.57 -11.30
N ASP A 311 -28.85 3.39 -11.66
CA ASP A 311 -29.26 2.50 -12.76
C ASP A 311 -29.03 3.12 -14.16
N ASN A 312 -28.69 4.41 -14.24
CA ASN A 312 -28.25 5.04 -15.48
C ASN A 312 -26.86 4.51 -15.89
N ALA A 313 -26.80 3.77 -17.01
CA ALA A 313 -25.58 3.16 -17.52
C ALA A 313 -24.49 4.17 -17.93
N ASP A 314 -24.84 5.44 -18.18
CA ASP A 314 -23.86 6.50 -18.48
C ASP A 314 -23.17 7.04 -17.19
N ASN A 315 -23.65 6.67 -15.99
CA ASN A 315 -23.11 7.17 -14.72
C ASN A 315 -21.93 6.33 -14.19
N VAL A 316 -20.75 6.58 -14.75
CA VAL A 316 -19.47 5.98 -14.33
C VAL A 316 -19.11 6.17 -12.85
N ASN A 317 -19.80 7.06 -12.10
CA ASN A 317 -19.57 7.27 -10.67
C ASN A 317 -20.39 6.31 -9.77
N CYS A 318 -21.26 5.46 -10.34
CA CYS A 318 -22.05 4.48 -9.57
C CYS A 318 -22.09 3.10 -10.25
N ASN A 319 -21.21 2.19 -9.81
CA ASN A 319 -21.16 0.83 -10.34
C ASN A 319 -22.17 -0.09 -9.63
N LEU A 320 -22.89 -0.94 -10.38
CA LEU A 320 -23.84 -1.92 -9.85
C LEU A 320 -23.63 -3.33 -10.43
N CYS A 321 -23.35 -4.31 -9.57
CA CYS A 321 -23.10 -5.71 -9.94
C CYS A 321 -24.05 -6.69 -9.22
N GLN A 322 -24.09 -7.96 -9.67
CA GLN A 322 -25.14 -8.94 -9.29
C GLN A 322 -24.66 -10.19 -8.55
N ASP A 323 -23.35 -10.45 -8.47
CA ASP A 323 -22.80 -11.58 -7.71
C ASP A 323 -22.57 -11.20 -6.23
N ASP A 324 -22.42 -12.18 -5.34
CA ASP A 324 -22.07 -11.90 -3.95
C ASP A 324 -20.66 -11.30 -3.83
N LEU A 325 -20.54 -10.26 -3.01
CA LEU A 325 -19.29 -9.54 -2.71
C LEU A 325 -18.62 -8.90 -3.94
N CYS A 326 -19.37 -8.72 -5.03
CA CYS A 326 -18.86 -8.24 -6.32
C CYS A 326 -18.40 -6.77 -6.33
N ASN A 327 -18.86 -5.96 -5.36
CA ASN A 327 -18.67 -4.51 -5.33
C ASN A 327 -17.28 -4.07 -4.85
N VAL A 328 -16.24 -4.63 -5.47
CA VAL A 328 -14.81 -4.33 -5.25
C VAL A 328 -14.08 -3.85 -6.52
N GLY A 329 -14.70 -3.96 -7.70
CA GLY A 329 -14.16 -3.38 -8.94
C GLY A 329 -14.16 -1.85 -8.90
N GLY A 330 -13.16 -1.22 -9.54
CA GLY A 330 -13.07 0.23 -9.68
C GLY A 330 -14.05 0.76 -10.74
N ARG A 331 -14.11 2.09 -10.92
CA ARG A 331 -14.93 2.72 -11.96
C ARG A 331 -14.75 2.05 -13.32
N GLU A 332 -15.81 1.98 -14.12
CA GLU A 332 -15.70 1.28 -15.41
C GLU A 332 -14.60 1.90 -16.29
N ASP A 333 -14.51 3.23 -16.37
CA ASP A 333 -13.53 3.94 -17.20
C ASP A 333 -12.09 3.95 -16.63
N HIS A 334 -11.86 3.48 -15.40
CA HIS A 334 -10.51 3.26 -14.87
C HIS A 334 -9.88 2.01 -15.49
N LYS A 335 -9.40 2.12 -16.74
CA LYS A 335 -8.78 1.00 -17.49
C LYS A 335 -7.31 1.29 -17.80
N CYS A 336 -6.41 0.38 -17.44
CA CYS A 336 -4.97 0.50 -17.69
C CYS A 336 -4.45 -0.68 -18.52
N LEU A 337 -3.29 -0.53 -19.19
CA LEU A 337 -2.53 -1.69 -19.65
C LEU A 337 -2.00 -2.43 -18.43
N TYR A 338 -2.20 -3.75 -18.39
CA TYR A 338 -1.68 -4.62 -17.34
C TYR A 338 -0.76 -5.69 -17.95
N CYS A 339 0.54 -5.62 -17.71
CA CYS A 339 1.52 -6.57 -18.25
C CYS A 339 2.86 -6.57 -17.50
N SER A 340 3.66 -7.61 -17.72
CA SER A 340 5.07 -7.70 -17.31
C SER A 340 5.93 -8.18 -18.48
N SER A 341 7.09 -7.56 -18.70
CA SER A 341 8.01 -7.91 -19.80
C SER A 341 8.68 -9.29 -19.64
N THR A 342 8.44 -9.98 -18.52
CA THR A 342 8.80 -11.39 -18.32
C THR A 342 7.84 -12.37 -19.01
N LEU A 343 6.58 -11.96 -19.22
CA LEU A 343 5.52 -12.77 -19.82
C LEU A 343 5.21 -12.35 -21.26
N ASP A 344 5.30 -11.05 -21.55
CA ASP A 344 5.13 -10.49 -22.89
C ASP A 344 6.16 -9.39 -23.17
N VAL A 345 7.08 -9.66 -24.10
CA VAL A 345 8.09 -8.70 -24.58
C VAL A 345 7.48 -7.39 -25.11
N ASN A 346 6.25 -7.43 -25.64
CA ASN A 346 5.55 -6.23 -26.12
C ASN A 346 5.17 -5.29 -24.98
N CYS A 347 5.19 -5.73 -23.71
CA CYS A 347 5.01 -4.84 -22.56
C CYS A 347 6.07 -3.71 -22.51
N ILE A 348 7.25 -3.90 -23.11
CA ILE A 348 8.24 -2.82 -23.25
C ILE A 348 7.71 -1.71 -24.18
N ASN A 349 7.16 -2.08 -25.34
CA ASN A 349 6.61 -1.17 -26.34
C ASN A 349 5.26 -1.67 -26.90
N PRO A 350 4.13 -1.38 -26.20
CA PRO A 350 2.78 -1.81 -26.59
C PRO A 350 2.34 -1.39 -28.01
N SER A 351 3.01 -0.39 -28.60
CA SER A 351 2.69 0.19 -29.91
C SER A 351 2.68 -0.79 -31.09
N GLY A 352 3.29 -1.97 -30.97
CA GLY A 352 3.33 -3.00 -32.01
C GLY A 352 2.18 -4.01 -31.97
N GLN A 353 1.75 -4.38 -30.77
CA GLN A 353 0.66 -5.32 -30.51
C GLN A 353 0.11 -5.02 -29.11
N MET A 354 -1.10 -4.46 -29.04
CA MET A 354 -1.62 -3.86 -27.80
C MET A 354 -2.02 -4.95 -26.78
N PRO A 355 -1.48 -4.93 -25.55
CA PRO A 355 -2.00 -5.73 -24.44
C PRO A 355 -3.44 -5.33 -24.11
N SER A 356 -4.25 -6.25 -23.59
CA SER A 356 -5.63 -5.96 -23.19
C SER A 356 -5.67 -4.89 -22.11
N LEU A 357 -6.52 -3.87 -22.30
CA LEU A 357 -6.91 -2.96 -21.23
C LEU A 357 -7.70 -3.73 -20.17
N VAL A 358 -7.29 -3.59 -18.92
CA VAL A 358 -7.94 -4.21 -17.75
C VAL A 358 -8.59 -3.11 -16.92
N GLN A 359 -9.85 -3.31 -16.52
CA GLN A 359 -10.53 -2.45 -15.56
C GLN A 359 -9.87 -2.64 -14.18
N CYS A 360 -9.48 -1.53 -13.57
CA CYS A 360 -8.74 -1.52 -12.33
C CYS A 360 -9.61 -1.98 -11.13
N PRO A 361 -9.01 -2.59 -10.09
CA PRO A 361 -9.68 -2.75 -8.81
C PRO A 361 -9.99 -1.37 -8.20
N ALA A 362 -11.00 -1.29 -7.34
CA ALA A 362 -11.28 -0.04 -6.64
C ALA A 362 -10.08 0.32 -5.74
N PRO A 363 -9.59 1.58 -5.76
CA PRO A 363 -8.45 1.96 -4.93
C PRO A 363 -8.64 1.65 -3.44
N THR A 364 -7.57 1.15 -2.82
CA THR A 364 -7.38 1.00 -1.37
C THR A 364 -6.34 2.00 -0.83
N THR A 365 -6.23 3.13 -1.51
CA THR A 365 -5.50 4.36 -1.14
C THR A 365 -6.10 5.49 -1.96
N GLU A 366 -5.90 6.74 -1.55
CA GLU A 366 -6.32 7.89 -2.36
C GLU A 366 -5.54 7.93 -3.69
N VAL A 367 -6.27 7.95 -4.81
CA VAL A 367 -5.75 8.05 -6.17
C VAL A 367 -6.21 9.37 -6.77
N THR A 368 -5.27 10.17 -7.31
CA THR A 368 -5.56 11.47 -7.91
C THR A 368 -5.88 11.36 -9.39
N GLU A 369 -6.51 12.38 -9.97
CA GLU A 369 -6.87 12.36 -11.40
C GLU A 369 -5.63 12.33 -12.32
N GLU A 370 -4.49 12.84 -11.86
CA GLU A 370 -3.20 12.85 -12.57
C GLU A 370 -2.52 11.47 -12.67
N ALA A 371 -2.86 10.53 -11.78
CA ALA A 371 -2.06 9.32 -11.54
C ALA A 371 -2.90 8.04 -11.39
N GLN A 372 -3.52 7.60 -12.49
CA GLN A 372 -4.46 6.46 -12.51
C GLN A 372 -3.79 5.14 -12.91
N CYS A 373 -2.79 5.19 -13.79
CA CYS A 373 -2.02 4.04 -14.28
C CYS A 373 -0.53 4.27 -14.06
N TYR A 374 0.25 3.19 -13.93
CA TYR A 374 1.71 3.24 -13.88
C TYR A 374 2.39 2.48 -15.02
N THR A 375 3.64 2.88 -15.32
CA THR A 375 4.67 2.06 -15.94
C THR A 375 5.93 2.15 -15.09
N ARG A 376 6.50 1.01 -14.69
CA ARG A 376 7.67 0.97 -13.79
C ARG A 376 8.70 -0.06 -14.23
N ILE A 377 9.92 0.04 -13.71
CA ILE A 377 11.01 -0.89 -14.02
C ILE A 377 11.61 -1.46 -12.74
N ILE A 378 11.39 -2.76 -12.51
CA ILE A 378 11.94 -3.52 -11.39
C ILE A 378 13.14 -4.32 -11.90
N GLY A 379 14.35 -3.78 -11.67
CA GLY A 379 15.59 -4.32 -12.22
C GLY A 379 15.61 -4.25 -13.75
N MET A 380 15.36 -5.37 -14.41
CA MET A 380 15.33 -5.49 -15.89
C MET A 380 13.90 -5.76 -16.42
N VAL A 381 12.89 -5.70 -15.54
CA VAL A 381 11.50 -6.03 -15.87
C VAL A 381 10.67 -4.75 -15.95
N THR A 382 10.04 -4.51 -17.09
CA THR A 382 9.04 -3.45 -17.23
C THR A 382 7.67 -4.00 -16.89
N GLU A 383 6.99 -3.32 -15.97
CA GLU A 383 5.62 -3.62 -15.56
C GLU A 383 4.71 -2.44 -15.87
N ARG A 384 3.47 -2.74 -16.23
CA ARG A 384 2.39 -1.77 -16.44
C ARG A 384 1.18 -2.22 -15.63
N GLY A 385 0.50 -1.29 -14.97
CA GLY A 385 -0.65 -1.61 -14.14
C GLY A 385 -1.44 -0.38 -13.70
N CYS A 386 -2.39 -0.60 -12.81
CA CYS A 386 -3.22 0.42 -12.18
C CYS A 386 -2.54 0.97 -10.93
N LEU A 387 -2.58 2.28 -10.71
CA LEU A 387 -2.31 2.82 -9.38
C LEU A 387 -3.58 2.59 -8.53
N GLY A 388 -3.46 1.91 -7.39
CA GLY A 388 -4.64 1.52 -6.61
C GLY A 388 -4.39 1.16 -5.15
N SER A 389 -3.19 0.70 -4.77
CA SER A 389 -2.81 0.46 -3.38
C SER A 389 -1.63 1.33 -2.94
N ALA A 390 -1.46 1.50 -1.63
CA ALA A 390 -0.27 2.17 -1.09
C ALA A 390 1.04 1.49 -1.57
N THR A 391 1.02 0.17 -1.80
CA THR A 391 2.18 -0.56 -2.35
C THR A 391 2.46 -0.22 -3.82
N ASP A 392 1.45 0.15 -4.63
CA ASP A 392 1.69 0.63 -5.99
C ASP A 392 2.30 2.04 -5.97
N VAL A 393 1.90 2.89 -5.01
CA VAL A 393 2.44 4.24 -4.81
C VAL A 393 3.88 4.17 -4.29
N ASP A 394 4.14 3.43 -3.22
CA ASP A 394 5.47 3.24 -2.60
C ASP A 394 6.49 2.61 -3.57
N GLN A 395 6.02 1.86 -4.58
CA GLN A 395 6.84 1.24 -5.62
C GLN A 395 6.83 2.00 -6.95
N CYS A 396 6.34 3.24 -6.96
CA CYS A 396 6.25 4.08 -8.16
C CYS A 396 6.86 5.48 -7.94
N ASP A 397 8.12 5.52 -7.50
CA ASP A 397 8.89 6.76 -7.43
C ASP A 397 9.24 7.27 -8.85
N PRO A 398 8.88 8.52 -9.22
CA PRO A 398 9.27 9.12 -10.50
C PRO A 398 10.78 9.34 -10.69
N GLU A 399 11.55 9.44 -9.59
CA GLU A 399 13.01 9.56 -9.63
C GLU A 399 13.70 8.19 -9.71
N GLU A 400 13.09 7.12 -9.16
CA GLU A 400 13.63 5.74 -9.17
C GLU A 400 12.91 4.78 -10.14
N ASN A 401 12.61 5.27 -11.36
CA ASN A 401 12.19 4.47 -12.54
C ASN A 401 10.70 4.08 -12.61
N CYS A 402 9.79 4.95 -12.17
CA CYS A 402 8.38 4.90 -12.52
C CYS A 402 7.91 6.10 -13.37
N ALA A 403 6.76 5.94 -14.03
CA ALA A 403 5.95 7.03 -14.55
C ALA A 403 4.46 6.72 -14.36
N THR A 404 3.71 7.69 -13.83
CA THR A 404 2.24 7.65 -13.73
C THR A 404 1.58 8.44 -14.87
N CYS A 405 0.29 8.22 -15.10
CA CYS A 405 -0.51 9.00 -16.05
C CYS A 405 -2.04 8.91 -15.80
N SER A 406 -2.78 9.81 -16.44
CA SER A 406 -4.26 9.88 -16.46
C SER A 406 -4.89 9.26 -17.71
N GLY A 407 -6.01 8.57 -17.52
CA GLY A 407 -6.97 8.23 -18.57
C GLY A 407 -6.83 6.81 -19.15
N PRO A 408 -7.87 6.30 -19.83
CA PRO A 408 -7.93 4.92 -20.29
C PRO A 408 -6.74 4.52 -21.16
N GLY A 409 -5.91 3.60 -20.66
CA GLY A 409 -4.74 3.07 -21.37
C GLY A 409 -3.61 4.06 -21.60
N CYS A 410 -3.54 5.17 -20.83
CA CYS A 410 -2.49 6.18 -20.96
C CYS A 410 -1.07 5.61 -20.84
N ASN A 411 -0.91 4.53 -20.07
CA ASN A 411 0.34 3.83 -19.83
C ASN A 411 0.75 2.93 -21.01
N MET A 412 0.54 3.36 -22.26
CA MET A 412 0.97 2.66 -23.48
C MET A 412 2.32 3.12 -24.05
N ALA A 413 2.81 4.30 -23.67
CA ALA A 413 4.04 4.88 -24.21
C ALA A 413 5.29 4.04 -23.88
N LEU A 414 6.31 4.09 -24.75
CA LEU A 414 7.64 3.53 -24.45
C LEU A 414 8.21 4.20 -23.19
N PHE A 415 8.68 3.37 -22.24
CA PHE A 415 9.28 3.86 -20.99
C PHE A 415 10.64 3.18 -20.72
N PRO A 416 11.68 3.94 -20.33
CA PRO A 416 11.81 5.39 -20.55
C PRO A 416 11.82 5.70 -22.06
N THR A 417 11.63 6.96 -22.44
CA THR A 417 11.44 7.36 -23.84
C THR A 417 12.68 7.23 -24.72
N ASP A 418 13.87 7.15 -24.11
CA ASP A 418 15.19 7.02 -24.73
C ASP A 418 15.76 5.58 -24.69
N ARG A 419 14.95 4.60 -24.25
CA ARG A 419 15.35 3.19 -24.05
C ARG A 419 16.14 2.62 -25.22
N ARG A 420 17.35 2.13 -24.91
CA ARG A 420 18.33 1.61 -25.88
C ARG A 420 17.75 0.56 -26.83
N LYS A 421 18.09 0.67 -28.11
CA LYS A 421 17.90 -0.40 -29.11
C LYS A 421 19.23 -1.04 -29.50
N CYS A 422 19.26 -2.35 -29.66
CA CYS A 422 20.41 -3.07 -30.17
C CYS A 422 20.02 -4.01 -31.32
N VAL A 423 21.04 -4.54 -32.00
CA VAL A 423 20.88 -5.79 -32.74
C VAL A 423 20.93 -6.93 -31.74
N VAL A 424 19.93 -7.80 -31.77
CA VAL A 424 19.86 -9.05 -31.01
C VAL A 424 19.78 -10.19 -32.02
N ASP A 425 20.74 -11.11 -31.97
CA ASP A 425 21.02 -12.11 -32.99
C ASP A 425 21.12 -11.49 -34.41
N SER A 426 20.10 -11.67 -35.24
CA SER A 426 19.98 -11.06 -36.58
C SER A 426 19.00 -9.88 -36.65
N SER A 427 18.27 -9.59 -35.58
CA SER A 427 17.17 -8.63 -35.55
C SER A 427 17.64 -7.27 -35.03
N ALA A 428 17.55 -6.23 -35.87
CA ALA A 428 17.83 -4.86 -35.47
C ALA A 428 16.65 -4.21 -34.72
N ASN A 429 16.90 -3.04 -34.12
CA ASN A 429 15.93 -2.20 -33.42
C ASN A 429 15.20 -2.87 -32.24
N GLN A 430 15.80 -3.88 -31.62
CA GLN A 430 15.23 -4.55 -30.46
C GLN A 430 15.52 -3.74 -29.20
N TYR A 431 14.47 -3.38 -28.44
CA TYR A 431 14.63 -2.67 -27.16
C TYR A 431 15.25 -3.59 -26.11
N CYS A 432 16.19 -3.05 -25.33
CA CYS A 432 16.83 -3.81 -24.26
C CYS A 432 15.91 -3.97 -23.03
N PRO A 433 15.95 -5.11 -22.31
CA PRO A 433 15.21 -5.30 -21.06
C PRO A 433 15.60 -4.28 -19.99
N ASP A 434 16.90 -4.06 -19.80
CA ASP A 434 17.42 -2.92 -19.05
C ASP A 434 17.43 -1.65 -19.94
N PRO A 435 16.98 -0.47 -19.47
CA PRO A 435 17.06 0.79 -20.22
C PRO A 435 18.45 1.39 -20.38
N TRP A 436 19.31 1.26 -19.36
CA TRP A 436 20.66 1.85 -19.31
C TRP A 436 21.70 0.97 -19.99
N ASP A 437 21.23 -0.11 -20.61
CA ASP A 437 22.03 -1.16 -21.20
C ASP A 437 22.87 -0.70 -22.39
N VAL A 438 23.94 -1.45 -22.64
CA VAL A 438 24.82 -1.27 -23.81
C VAL A 438 24.66 -2.44 -24.77
N CYS A 439 24.86 -2.16 -26.05
CA CYS A 439 24.88 -3.23 -27.05
C CYS A 439 26.21 -3.96 -26.99
N VAL A 440 26.16 -5.28 -27.08
CA VAL A 440 27.31 -6.18 -26.99
C VAL A 440 27.45 -6.96 -28.28
N GLN A 441 28.70 -7.21 -28.66
CA GLN A 441 29.07 -8.23 -29.62
C GLN A 441 30.12 -9.16 -29.00
N ILE A 442 29.88 -10.48 -29.03
CA ILE A 442 30.74 -11.50 -28.41
C ILE A 442 31.35 -12.38 -29.52
N ALA A 443 32.67 -12.58 -29.46
CA ALA A 443 33.42 -13.36 -30.42
C ALA A 443 32.90 -14.81 -30.51
N ASN A 444 32.58 -15.27 -31.72
CA ASN A 444 32.19 -16.65 -31.92
C ASN A 444 33.38 -17.60 -31.65
N SER A 445 33.15 -18.68 -30.91
CA SER A 445 34.14 -19.73 -30.65
C SER A 445 34.42 -20.61 -31.87
N THR A 446 33.53 -20.60 -32.87
CA THR A 446 33.65 -21.34 -34.13
C THR A 446 34.33 -20.48 -35.18
N SER A 447 35.43 -20.97 -35.77
CA SER A 447 36.14 -20.25 -36.84
C SER A 447 35.23 -20.01 -38.06
N GLY A 448 34.93 -18.74 -38.35
CA GLY A 448 34.03 -18.34 -39.44
C GLY A 448 32.56 -18.19 -39.05
N GLY A 449 32.19 -18.43 -37.79
CA GLY A 449 30.85 -18.09 -37.28
C GLY A 449 30.70 -16.57 -37.06
N ALA A 450 29.50 -16.03 -37.32
CA ALA A 450 29.17 -14.64 -36.99
C ALA A 450 29.17 -14.42 -35.47
N ASN A 451 29.55 -13.22 -35.03
CA ASN A 451 29.59 -12.90 -33.60
C ASN A 451 28.18 -12.84 -33.00
N ILE A 452 28.02 -13.23 -31.72
CA ILE A 452 26.75 -13.16 -31.00
C ILE A 452 26.44 -11.68 -30.70
N LYS A 453 25.22 -11.23 -30.96
CA LYS A 453 24.76 -9.85 -30.75
C LYS A 453 23.60 -9.82 -29.76
N LYS A 454 23.67 -8.96 -28.75
CA LYS A 454 22.64 -8.81 -27.70
C LYS A 454 22.82 -7.51 -26.92
N CYS A 455 21.87 -7.18 -26.05
CA CYS A 455 22.09 -6.20 -24.99
C CYS A 455 22.84 -6.85 -23.80
N GLN A 456 23.59 -6.07 -23.01
CA GLN A 456 24.44 -6.61 -21.93
C GLN A 456 23.61 -7.26 -20.79
N SER A 457 22.43 -6.74 -20.45
CA SER A 457 21.49 -7.37 -19.51
C SER A 457 21.03 -8.77 -19.94
N SER A 458 21.10 -9.06 -21.24
CA SER A 458 20.67 -10.32 -21.86
C SER A 458 21.82 -11.33 -22.05
N MET A 459 22.97 -11.07 -21.43
CA MET A 459 24.11 -11.99 -21.38
C MET A 459 23.89 -13.08 -20.31
N THR A 460 24.27 -14.31 -20.60
CA THR A 460 24.31 -15.38 -19.58
C THR A 460 25.49 -15.18 -18.63
N ALA A 461 25.48 -15.86 -17.48
CA ALA A 461 26.58 -15.83 -16.52
C ALA A 461 27.90 -16.32 -17.14
N GLU A 462 27.83 -17.28 -18.07
CA GLU A 462 28.95 -17.82 -18.83
C GLU A 462 29.49 -16.80 -19.83
N GLU A 463 28.63 -16.10 -20.57
CA GLU A 463 29.02 -15.02 -21.49
C GLU A 463 29.66 -13.84 -20.75
N ALA A 464 29.07 -13.41 -19.63
CA ALA A 464 29.62 -12.36 -18.78
C ALA A 464 31.00 -12.76 -18.21
N SER A 465 31.14 -14.01 -17.77
CA SER A 465 32.41 -14.57 -17.30
C SER A 465 33.45 -14.67 -18.42
N PHE A 466 33.02 -15.05 -19.64
CA PHE A 466 33.86 -15.11 -20.83
C PHE A 466 34.40 -13.74 -21.21
N CYS A 467 33.53 -12.71 -21.30
CA CYS A 467 33.95 -11.33 -21.59
C CYS A 467 34.88 -10.76 -20.51
N LYS A 468 34.61 -11.05 -19.22
CA LYS A 468 35.46 -10.65 -18.10
C LYS A 468 36.86 -11.27 -18.15
N ALA A 469 36.97 -12.51 -18.64
CA ALA A 469 38.26 -13.18 -18.85
C ALA A 469 38.94 -12.79 -20.19
N ASN A 470 38.16 -12.38 -21.20
CA ASN A 470 38.62 -12.16 -22.57
C ASN A 470 38.11 -10.81 -23.12
N SER A 471 38.61 -9.70 -22.56
CA SER A 471 38.20 -8.34 -23.00
C SER A 471 38.47 -8.05 -24.48
N ASN A 472 39.44 -8.72 -25.12
CA ASN A 472 39.66 -8.67 -26.57
C ASN A 472 38.73 -9.57 -27.40
N LYS A 473 37.66 -10.12 -26.79
CA LYS A 473 36.67 -11.00 -27.41
C LYS A 473 35.23 -10.52 -27.20
N CYS A 474 35.03 -9.36 -26.61
CA CYS A 474 33.72 -8.71 -26.52
C CYS A 474 33.88 -7.21 -26.77
N ASP A 475 32.99 -6.64 -27.59
CA ASP A 475 32.93 -5.20 -27.85
C ASP A 475 31.60 -4.67 -27.28
N PHE A 476 31.64 -3.52 -26.61
CA PHE A 476 30.52 -2.92 -25.87
C PHE A 476 30.35 -1.47 -26.33
N CYS A 477 29.13 -1.08 -26.73
CA CYS A 477 28.89 0.23 -27.30
C CYS A 477 27.52 0.81 -26.91
N ALA A 478 27.43 2.14 -26.84
CA ALA A 478 26.39 2.86 -26.12
C ALA A 478 25.47 3.73 -27.03
N SER A 479 25.18 3.28 -28.26
CA SER A 479 24.25 3.95 -29.18
C SER A 479 23.39 2.96 -29.94
N ASP A 480 22.23 3.40 -30.44
CA ASP A 480 21.24 2.50 -31.05
C ASP A 480 21.82 1.69 -32.23
N ASN A 481 21.71 0.36 -32.13
CA ASN A 481 22.24 -0.63 -33.08
C ASN A 481 23.76 -0.56 -33.34
N CYS A 482 24.56 0.02 -32.44
CA CYS A 482 26.01 0.16 -32.66
C CYS A 482 26.75 -1.18 -32.88
N ASN A 483 26.21 -2.30 -32.36
CA ASN A 483 26.72 -3.66 -32.56
C ASN A 483 26.29 -4.30 -33.91
N GLN A 484 25.72 -3.52 -34.85
CA GLN A 484 25.28 -4.02 -36.15
C GLN A 484 26.44 -4.53 -37.02
N ASN A 485 27.58 -3.84 -37.03
CA ASN A 485 28.77 -4.22 -37.79
C ASN A 485 29.53 -5.39 -37.12
N GLU A 486 30.31 -6.15 -37.88
CA GLU A 486 31.14 -7.23 -37.31
C GLU A 486 32.50 -6.71 -36.82
N VAL A 487 32.74 -6.78 -35.51
CA VAL A 487 34.06 -6.51 -34.92
C VAL A 487 35.01 -7.68 -35.18
N ASN A 488 36.17 -7.37 -35.75
CA ASN A 488 37.26 -8.30 -35.94
C ASN A 488 38.10 -8.43 -34.66
N PHE A 489 37.81 -9.45 -33.86
CA PHE A 489 38.50 -9.75 -32.60
C PHE A 489 39.92 -10.36 -32.76
N ASN A 490 40.60 -10.18 -33.90
CA ASN A 490 41.97 -10.65 -34.15
C ASN A 490 43.04 -9.65 -33.68
N TYR A 491 42.99 -9.28 -32.39
CA TYR A 491 43.98 -8.44 -31.71
C TYR A 491 44.15 -8.90 -30.26
N VAL A 492 45.21 -8.41 -29.60
CA VAL A 492 45.36 -8.42 -28.14
C VAL A 492 45.33 -7.00 -27.60
N GLU A 493 44.80 -6.80 -26.39
CA GLU A 493 44.98 -5.53 -25.69
C GLU A 493 46.32 -5.54 -24.96
N CYS A 494 47.11 -4.49 -25.15
CA CYS A 494 48.40 -4.32 -24.49
C CYS A 494 48.40 -3.01 -23.70
N MET A 495 48.93 -3.05 -22.48
CA MET A 495 49.14 -1.86 -21.66
C MET A 495 50.15 -0.95 -22.33
N VAL A 496 49.80 0.34 -22.49
CA VAL A 496 50.65 1.37 -23.09
C VAL A 496 51.07 2.39 -22.04
N CYS A 497 52.36 2.46 -21.73
CA CYS A 497 52.90 3.47 -20.81
C CYS A 497 54.42 3.65 -20.96
N ASN A 498 54.92 4.73 -20.36
CA ASN A 498 56.35 5.07 -20.28
C ASN A 498 56.66 5.54 -18.85
N SER A 499 57.63 4.92 -18.17
CA SER A 499 57.98 5.27 -16.78
C SER A 499 58.66 6.63 -16.62
N ARG A 500 59.09 7.27 -17.71
CA ARG A 500 59.52 8.68 -17.72
C ARG A 500 58.34 9.63 -17.52
N ASP A 501 57.22 9.33 -18.17
CA ASP A 501 56.06 10.24 -18.26
C ASP A 501 55.01 9.91 -17.19
N ASN A 502 54.90 8.63 -16.82
CA ASN A 502 54.11 8.15 -15.69
C ASN A 502 54.87 7.05 -14.92
N PRO A 503 55.47 7.36 -13.75
CA PRO A 503 56.23 6.42 -12.93
C PRO A 503 55.50 5.11 -12.61
N ALA A 504 54.16 5.12 -12.50
CA ALA A 504 53.36 3.92 -12.20
C ALA A 504 53.53 2.81 -13.25
N CYS A 505 53.95 3.14 -14.49
CA CYS A 505 54.33 2.15 -15.51
C CYS A 505 55.38 1.13 -15.02
N ALA A 506 56.24 1.56 -14.09
CA ALA A 506 57.20 0.73 -13.37
C ALA A 506 56.80 0.46 -11.91
N THR A 507 56.29 1.44 -11.15
CA THR A 507 56.07 1.29 -9.70
C THR A 507 54.75 0.62 -9.32
N ASN A 508 53.69 0.83 -10.12
CA ASN A 508 52.36 0.29 -9.88
C ASN A 508 51.63 0.07 -11.22
N PRO A 509 51.99 -0.97 -12.01
CA PRO A 509 51.39 -1.17 -13.33
C PRO A 509 49.88 -1.45 -13.25
N ALA A 510 49.35 -1.93 -12.11
CA ALA A 510 47.92 -2.11 -11.91
C ALA A 510 47.11 -0.80 -11.93
N ALA A 511 47.75 0.36 -11.75
CA ALA A 511 47.12 1.68 -11.88
C ALA A 511 47.08 2.21 -13.33
N ILE A 512 47.69 1.52 -14.30
CA ILE A 512 47.68 1.94 -15.72
C ILE A 512 46.48 1.36 -16.45
N THR A 513 45.53 2.22 -16.81
CA THR A 513 44.32 1.88 -17.58
C THR A 513 44.50 1.98 -19.09
N SER A 514 45.56 2.65 -19.57
CA SER A 514 45.85 2.86 -20.99
C SER A 514 46.15 1.56 -21.73
N MET A 515 45.31 1.20 -22.70
CA MET A 515 45.43 0.00 -23.53
C MET A 515 45.43 0.35 -25.02
N ALA A 516 46.11 -0.44 -25.85
CA ALA A 516 46.00 -0.41 -27.31
C ALA A 516 45.70 -1.80 -27.89
N ARG A 517 45.02 -1.83 -29.04
CA ARG A 517 44.77 -3.06 -29.83
C ARG A 517 46.01 -3.33 -30.70
N CYS A 518 46.79 -4.37 -30.38
CA CYS A 518 48.06 -4.71 -31.03
C CYS A 518 48.06 -6.14 -31.60
N GLN A 519 49.08 -6.51 -32.39
CA GLN A 519 49.33 -7.91 -32.76
C GLN A 519 50.17 -8.69 -31.73
N ALA A 520 51.06 -8.00 -31.01
CA ALA A 520 51.77 -8.54 -29.87
C ALA A 520 52.09 -7.44 -28.86
N CYS A 521 52.16 -7.78 -27.57
CA CYS A 521 52.57 -6.86 -26.53
C CYS A 521 54.07 -6.97 -26.28
N ALA A 522 54.69 -5.85 -25.90
CA ALA A 522 56.05 -5.80 -25.42
C ALA A 522 56.18 -5.07 -24.07
N SER A 523 57.29 -5.32 -23.39
CA SER A 523 57.82 -4.49 -22.31
C SER A 523 59.33 -4.35 -22.52
N LEU A 524 59.77 -3.11 -22.68
CA LEU A 524 61.12 -2.73 -23.09
C LEU A 524 61.74 -1.83 -22.02
N LEU A 525 62.97 -2.14 -21.65
CA LEU A 525 63.77 -1.46 -20.64
C LEU A 525 64.96 -0.77 -21.32
N THR A 526 64.86 0.54 -21.52
CA THR A 526 65.89 1.39 -22.12
C THR A 526 66.62 2.19 -21.04
N ASN A 527 67.70 2.86 -21.44
CA ASN A 527 68.24 4.00 -20.68
C ASN A 527 68.00 5.27 -21.51
N ASP A 528 67.72 6.38 -20.84
CA ASP A 528 67.58 7.68 -21.48
C ASP A 528 68.94 8.35 -21.77
N ALA A 529 68.91 9.56 -22.33
CA ALA A 529 70.10 10.37 -22.62
C ALA A 529 70.84 10.88 -21.36
N GLN A 530 70.33 10.61 -20.15
CA GLN A 530 70.96 10.90 -18.86
C GLN A 530 71.53 9.60 -18.22
N GLY A 531 71.32 8.44 -18.84
CA GLY A 531 71.68 7.13 -18.28
C GLY A 531 70.67 6.58 -17.27
N VAL A 532 69.52 7.24 -17.09
CA VAL A 532 68.44 6.79 -16.21
C VAL A 532 67.61 5.73 -16.94
N GLN A 533 67.37 4.62 -16.28
CA GLN A 533 66.59 3.52 -16.83
C GLN A 533 65.10 3.86 -16.94
N VAL A 534 64.50 3.53 -18.08
CA VAL A 534 63.09 3.77 -18.42
C VAL A 534 62.42 2.46 -18.84
N LEU A 535 61.23 2.18 -18.31
CA LEU A 535 60.37 1.08 -18.73
C LEU A 535 59.26 1.60 -19.64
N GLN A 536 59.17 1.05 -20.85
CA GLN A 536 58.12 1.30 -21.83
C GLN A 536 57.31 0.03 -22.05
N ARG A 537 55.99 0.16 -22.12
CA ARG A 537 55.03 -0.93 -22.42
C ARG A 537 54.14 -0.50 -23.57
N GLY A 538 53.75 -1.44 -24.44
CA GLY A 538 52.86 -1.15 -25.57
C GLY A 538 52.88 -2.23 -26.65
N CYS A 539 52.46 -1.88 -27.86
CA CYS A 539 52.55 -2.76 -29.03
C CYS A 539 54.02 -3.02 -29.41
N LEU A 540 54.37 -4.27 -29.75
CA LEU A 540 55.72 -4.64 -30.18
C LEU A 540 56.17 -3.83 -31.40
N GLU A 541 55.29 -3.71 -32.38
CA GLU A 541 55.48 -2.99 -33.64
C GLU A 541 55.78 -1.48 -33.47
N GLN A 542 55.48 -0.91 -32.30
CA GLN A 542 55.78 0.49 -31.95
C GLN A 542 57.05 0.61 -31.11
N LEU A 543 57.31 -0.32 -30.18
CA LEU A 543 58.48 -0.29 -29.29
C LEU A 543 59.75 -0.87 -29.92
N SER A 544 59.62 -1.76 -30.90
CA SER A 544 60.76 -2.36 -31.60
C SER A 544 60.46 -2.48 -33.10
N PRO A 545 60.88 -1.51 -33.93
CA PRO A 545 60.61 -1.52 -35.38
C PRO A 545 61.19 -2.72 -36.15
N GLY A 546 62.18 -3.43 -35.60
CA GLY A 546 62.67 -4.72 -36.13
C GLY A 546 61.94 -5.95 -35.59
N GLY A 547 60.88 -5.79 -34.82
CA GLY A 547 60.03 -6.88 -34.33
C GLY A 547 60.70 -7.77 -33.27
N VAL A 548 60.27 -9.04 -33.22
CA VAL A 548 60.61 -9.99 -32.13
C VAL A 548 62.13 -10.20 -32.00
N GLU A 549 62.87 -10.24 -33.11
CA GLU A 549 64.31 -10.52 -33.10
C GLU A 549 65.12 -9.45 -32.34
N GLN A 550 64.67 -8.19 -32.39
CA GLN A 550 65.28 -7.06 -31.67
C GLN A 550 64.77 -6.91 -30.22
N CYS A 551 63.67 -7.56 -29.86
CA CYS A 551 63.14 -7.57 -28.49
C CYS A 551 63.49 -8.89 -27.78
N SER A 552 64.76 -9.04 -27.41
CA SER A 552 65.30 -10.24 -26.76
C SER A 552 66.25 -9.91 -25.60
N GLY A 553 66.43 -10.87 -24.68
CA GLY A 553 67.31 -10.74 -23.50
C GLY A 553 66.59 -10.23 -22.24
N THR A 554 67.35 -9.68 -21.29
CA THR A 554 66.84 -9.17 -20.00
C THR A 554 66.28 -7.74 -20.09
N THR A 555 66.43 -7.08 -21.23
CA THR A 555 65.98 -5.71 -21.48
C THR A 555 64.70 -5.62 -22.31
N CYS A 556 64.24 -6.69 -22.95
CA CYS A 556 62.96 -6.68 -23.67
C CYS A 556 62.27 -8.04 -23.61
N THR A 557 60.96 -8.04 -23.41
CA THR A 557 60.11 -9.25 -23.48
C THR A 557 58.89 -9.02 -24.35
N THR A 558 58.40 -10.10 -25.00
CA THR A 558 57.19 -10.07 -25.84
C THR A 558 56.21 -11.16 -25.43
N CYS A 559 54.92 -10.92 -25.66
CA CYS A 559 53.87 -11.89 -25.39
C CYS A 559 52.65 -11.67 -26.31
N ARG A 560 51.85 -12.72 -26.51
CA ARG A 560 50.72 -12.76 -27.48
C ARG A 560 49.38 -13.20 -26.86
N THR A 561 49.26 -13.16 -25.54
CA THR A 561 47.99 -13.33 -24.82
C THR A 561 47.40 -11.97 -24.45
N ASN A 562 46.10 -11.90 -24.23
CA ASN A 562 45.43 -10.63 -23.91
C ASN A 562 45.96 -10.05 -22.59
N ARG A 563 46.26 -8.74 -22.57
CA ARG A 563 46.80 -8.01 -21.40
C ARG A 563 48.00 -8.70 -20.75
N CYS A 564 48.85 -9.35 -21.53
CA CYS A 564 49.97 -10.14 -21.01
C CYS A 564 51.12 -9.29 -20.46
N ASN A 565 51.24 -8.03 -20.89
CA ASN A 565 52.33 -7.12 -20.50
C ASN A 565 52.00 -6.26 -19.25
N ILE A 566 51.04 -6.66 -18.42
CA ILE A 566 50.63 -5.93 -17.19
C ILE A 566 51.43 -6.31 -15.92
N GLY A 567 52.18 -7.41 -15.96
CA GLY A 567 52.94 -7.92 -14.80
C GLY A 567 54.15 -7.06 -14.41
N ASN A 568 54.80 -7.40 -13.29
CA ASN A 568 56.09 -6.79 -12.92
C ASN A 568 57.14 -7.02 -14.02
N TYR A 569 57.98 -6.02 -14.32
CA TYR A 569 59.06 -6.18 -15.29
C TYR A 569 60.30 -5.32 -14.97
N PRO A 570 61.52 -5.93 -14.96
CA PRO A 570 61.78 -7.37 -14.90
C PRO A 570 61.14 -8.02 -13.66
N GLU A 571 60.86 -9.33 -13.69
CA GLU A 571 60.18 -10.04 -12.59
C GLU A 571 60.89 -9.89 -11.24
N SER A 572 62.22 -9.75 -11.29
CA SER A 572 63.14 -9.51 -10.17
C SER A 572 63.14 -8.08 -9.62
N ARG A 573 62.32 -7.17 -10.14
CA ARG A 573 62.22 -5.78 -9.62
C ARG A 573 61.66 -5.81 -8.20
N LEU A 574 62.43 -5.25 -7.26
CA LEU A 574 62.12 -5.20 -5.85
C LEU A 574 60.85 -4.39 -5.56
N GLU A 575 60.08 -4.83 -4.58
CA GLU A 575 58.81 -4.24 -4.14
C GLU A 575 58.93 -3.84 -2.66
N CYS A 576 58.60 -2.59 -2.33
CA CYS A 576 58.79 -1.99 -1.01
C CYS A 576 57.59 -1.13 -0.65
N TYR A 577 57.37 -0.91 0.66
CA TYR A 577 56.45 0.14 1.09
C TYR A 577 57.03 1.51 0.75
N SER A 578 56.18 2.41 0.30
CA SER A 578 56.52 3.78 -0.12
C SER A 578 55.66 4.76 0.66
N CYS A 579 56.28 5.83 1.15
CA CYS A 579 55.60 6.92 1.85
C CYS A 579 56.49 8.15 1.81
N LEU A 580 55.97 9.24 1.24
CA LEU A 580 56.68 10.51 1.05
C LEU A 580 56.22 11.61 2.03
N GLN A 581 55.14 11.37 2.78
CA GLN A 581 54.53 12.32 3.70
C GLN A 581 54.66 11.80 5.15
N PRO A 582 55.59 12.33 5.96
CA PRO A 582 55.71 11.92 7.35
C PRO A 582 54.52 12.39 8.21
N PRO A 583 54.16 11.66 9.28
CA PRO A 583 54.77 10.39 9.71
C PRO A 583 54.23 9.19 8.91
N CYS A 584 55.12 8.30 8.50
CA CYS A 584 54.83 7.10 7.70
C CYS A 584 54.28 5.95 8.56
N ILE A 585 53.21 6.26 9.28
CA ILE A 585 52.48 5.37 10.21
C ILE A 585 50.97 5.36 9.95
N SER A 586 50.46 6.18 9.03
CA SER A 586 49.05 6.21 8.64
C SER A 586 48.80 5.36 7.41
N HIS A 587 47.86 4.41 7.47
CA HIS A 587 47.51 3.54 6.35
C HIS A 587 47.07 4.29 5.07
N GLY A 588 46.66 5.56 5.18
CA GLY A 588 46.30 6.39 4.02
C GLY A 588 47.47 7.03 3.27
N SER A 589 48.69 7.09 3.85
CA SER A 589 49.87 7.70 3.23
C SER A 589 50.97 6.68 2.84
N ILE A 590 50.69 5.38 2.98
CA ILE A 590 51.61 4.28 2.72
C ILE A 590 51.09 3.45 1.55
N SER A 591 51.79 3.48 0.41
CA SER A 591 51.57 2.58 -0.72
C SER A 591 52.53 1.39 -0.68
N LEU A 592 52.24 0.36 -1.48
CA LEU A 592 53.14 -0.75 -1.76
C LEU A 592 53.48 -0.71 -3.25
N GLU A 593 54.76 -0.52 -3.57
CA GLU A 593 55.21 -0.18 -4.92
C GLU A 593 56.51 -0.88 -5.29
N TYR A 594 56.68 -1.16 -6.58
CA TYR A 594 57.95 -1.59 -7.14
C TYR A 594 58.93 -0.41 -7.27
N CYS A 595 60.23 -0.66 -7.08
CA CYS A 595 61.25 0.39 -7.22
C CYS A 595 61.26 0.95 -8.66
N LEU A 596 61.19 2.28 -8.81
CA LEU A 596 61.10 2.96 -10.10
C LEU A 596 62.28 2.64 -11.02
N GLN A 597 63.50 2.64 -10.48
CA GLN A 597 64.70 2.15 -11.16
C GLN A 597 64.90 0.67 -10.81
N TYR A 598 65.06 -0.20 -11.81
CA TYR A 598 65.43 -1.60 -11.58
C TYR A 598 66.94 -1.72 -11.40
N SER A 599 67.36 -2.06 -10.19
CA SER A 599 68.71 -2.57 -9.88
C SER A 599 68.59 -3.84 -9.04
N THR A 600 69.42 -4.84 -9.34
CA THR A 600 69.53 -6.09 -8.56
C THR A 600 70.19 -5.89 -7.20
N SER A 601 70.77 -4.71 -6.94
CA SER A 601 71.39 -4.34 -5.66
C SER A 601 70.57 -3.33 -4.83
N ASP A 602 69.34 -3.01 -5.25
CA ASP A 602 68.48 -2.09 -4.49
C ASP A 602 67.97 -2.73 -3.18
N ARG A 603 67.50 -1.89 -2.26
CA ARG A 603 67.09 -2.28 -0.90
C ARG A 603 65.89 -1.46 -0.47
N CYS A 604 64.91 -2.09 0.16
CA CYS A 604 63.87 -1.36 0.88
C CYS A 604 64.49 -0.59 2.04
N VAL A 605 64.06 0.65 2.24
CA VAL A 605 64.55 1.54 3.30
C VAL A 605 63.39 2.07 4.15
N MET A 606 63.65 2.18 5.45
CA MET A 606 62.84 2.89 6.43
C MET A 606 63.77 3.88 7.15
N LEU A 607 63.58 5.17 6.88
CA LEU A 607 64.28 6.28 7.56
C LEU A 607 63.37 6.79 8.69
N LEU A 608 63.95 6.91 9.88
CA LEU A 608 63.31 7.32 11.12
C LEU A 608 63.65 8.78 11.48
N ASP A 609 62.84 9.42 12.32
CA ASP A 609 63.23 10.63 13.04
C ASP A 609 64.11 10.29 14.28
N THR A 610 64.45 11.31 15.07
CA THR A 610 65.18 11.15 16.34
C THR A 610 64.37 10.46 17.44
N SER A 611 63.06 10.35 17.27
CA SER A 611 62.11 9.72 18.20
C SER A 611 61.86 8.23 17.87
N GLY A 612 62.32 7.77 16.71
CA GLY A 612 62.12 6.41 16.21
C GLY A 612 60.88 6.24 15.32
N ILE A 613 60.17 7.32 14.98
CA ILE A 613 59.00 7.31 14.09
C ILE A 613 59.45 7.24 12.63
N PRO A 614 58.90 6.35 11.78
CA PRO A 614 59.15 6.37 10.34
C PRO A 614 58.74 7.70 9.70
N ILE A 615 59.67 8.36 9.01
CA ILE A 615 59.41 9.61 8.27
C ILE A 615 59.57 9.47 6.76
N ARG A 616 60.20 8.38 6.29
CA ARG A 616 60.30 8.04 4.86
C ARG A 616 60.35 6.53 4.67
N LEU A 617 59.54 6.03 3.73
CA LEU A 617 59.62 4.67 3.21
C LEU A 617 59.87 4.72 1.70
N GLY A 618 60.56 3.70 1.17
CA GLY A 618 60.75 3.52 -0.27
C GLY A 618 61.88 2.55 -0.59
N CYS A 619 62.46 2.67 -1.79
CA CYS A 619 63.69 1.98 -2.18
C CYS A 619 64.92 2.90 -2.01
N ASN A 620 66.09 2.32 -1.77
CA ASN A 620 67.34 3.06 -1.59
C ASN A 620 67.73 3.88 -2.84
N SER A 621 67.37 3.42 -4.05
CA SER A 621 67.46 4.20 -5.30
C SER A 621 66.60 5.48 -5.34
N THR A 622 65.61 5.61 -4.45
CA THR A 622 64.65 6.74 -4.42
C THR A 622 64.94 7.77 -3.32
N LEU A 623 66.03 7.60 -2.57
CA LEU A 623 66.49 8.58 -1.57
C LEU A 623 67.11 9.80 -2.27
N THR A 624 66.77 10.99 -1.77
CA THR A 624 67.48 12.23 -2.13
C THR A 624 68.89 12.22 -1.55
N SER A 625 69.79 13.02 -2.13
CA SER A 625 71.17 13.20 -1.61
C SER A 625 71.21 13.65 -0.14
N ALA A 626 70.19 14.38 0.31
CA ALA A 626 70.04 14.79 1.71
C ALA A 626 69.70 13.60 2.62
N GLU A 627 68.66 12.83 2.29
CA GLU A 627 68.26 11.63 3.05
C GLU A 627 69.39 10.59 3.07
N GLN A 628 70.09 10.40 1.94
CA GLN A 628 71.23 9.49 1.84
C GLN A 628 72.43 9.97 2.69
N THR A 629 72.62 11.28 2.85
CA THR A 629 73.60 11.86 3.77
C THR A 629 73.21 11.62 5.23
N SER A 630 71.93 11.77 5.59
CA SER A 630 71.40 11.45 6.93
C SER A 630 71.59 9.97 7.29
N CYS A 631 71.28 9.05 6.38
CA CYS A 631 71.49 7.62 6.59
C CYS A 631 72.99 7.26 6.73
N SER A 632 73.87 7.99 6.05
CA SER A 632 75.32 7.77 6.10
C SER A 632 75.97 8.33 7.38
N SER A 633 75.43 9.43 7.92
CA SER A 633 75.94 10.07 9.14
C SER A 633 75.38 9.45 10.43
N ASN A 634 74.17 8.88 10.40
CA ASN A 634 73.60 8.11 11.50
C ASN A 634 73.04 6.75 11.03
N PRO A 635 73.87 5.67 11.04
CA PRO A 635 73.44 4.34 10.62
C PRO A 635 72.32 3.69 11.44
N GLN A 636 71.98 4.21 12.63
CA GLN A 636 70.81 3.74 13.39
C GLN A 636 69.49 4.33 12.89
N GLN A 637 69.55 5.43 12.13
CA GLN A 637 68.38 6.17 11.66
C GLN A 637 67.75 5.57 10.40
N CYS A 638 68.48 4.74 9.65
CA CYS A 638 67.98 4.10 8.43
C CYS A 638 68.11 2.57 8.49
N ARG A 639 66.98 1.88 8.42
CA ARG A 639 66.90 0.41 8.35
C ARG A 639 66.84 -0.01 6.89
N TYR A 640 67.74 -0.91 6.48
CA TYR A 640 67.86 -1.38 5.09
C TYR A 640 67.73 -2.89 4.96
N SER A 641 66.94 -3.36 4.00
CA SER A 641 66.78 -4.79 3.72
C SER A 641 66.56 -5.07 2.23
N SER A 642 67.19 -6.13 1.73
CA SER A 642 67.08 -6.56 0.32
C SER A 642 65.91 -7.54 0.07
N LYS A 643 65.06 -7.77 1.07
CA LYS A 643 63.82 -8.57 0.92
C LYS A 643 62.67 -7.67 0.47
N SER A 644 61.79 -8.19 -0.40
CA SER A 644 60.52 -7.53 -0.74
C SER A 644 59.67 -7.27 0.53
N LYS A 645 58.90 -6.17 0.52
CA LYS A 645 57.96 -5.71 1.57
C LYS A 645 58.56 -5.56 2.98
N SER A 646 59.88 -5.48 3.10
CA SER A 646 60.58 -5.61 4.39
C SER A 646 60.77 -4.31 5.19
N ASN A 647 60.25 -3.20 4.68
CA ASN A 647 60.15 -1.91 5.36
C ASN A 647 58.72 -1.60 5.85
N ASP A 648 57.92 -2.63 6.16
CA ASP A 648 56.57 -2.50 6.70
C ASP A 648 56.55 -1.74 8.05
N PRO A 649 55.84 -0.60 8.17
CA PRO A 649 55.68 0.10 9.43
C PRO A 649 54.66 -0.55 10.38
N SER A 650 53.82 -1.49 9.92
CA SER A 650 52.80 -2.16 10.76
C SER A 650 53.41 -2.93 11.95
N ALA A 651 54.67 -3.36 11.81
CA ALA A 651 55.47 -3.98 12.87
C ALA A 651 55.74 -3.05 14.07
N LEU A 652 55.45 -1.75 13.95
CA LEU A 652 55.57 -0.74 15.01
C LEU A 652 54.19 -0.30 15.56
N LEU A 653 53.08 -0.78 15.00
CA LEU A 653 51.75 -0.17 15.11
C LEU A 653 50.64 -1.17 15.48
N ARG A 654 50.84 -1.92 16.56
CA ARG A 654 49.76 -2.69 17.21
C ARG A 654 49.50 -2.17 18.63
N PRO A 655 48.59 -1.20 18.81
CA PRO A 655 48.08 -0.84 20.12
C PRO A 655 47.54 -2.07 20.86
N GLY A 656 47.64 -2.06 22.19
CA GLY A 656 46.91 -3.04 22.99
C GLY A 656 45.40 -2.87 22.82
N SER A 657 44.68 -3.99 22.72
CA SER A 657 43.22 -4.02 22.80
C SER A 657 42.79 -4.90 23.97
N CYS A 658 41.86 -4.41 24.77
CA CYS A 658 41.40 -5.04 26.00
C CYS A 658 39.87 -5.10 26.01
N VAL A 659 39.26 -6.03 26.75
CA VAL A 659 37.85 -5.87 27.09
C VAL A 659 37.73 -4.69 28.04
N GLN A 660 36.98 -3.66 27.63
CA GLN A 660 36.70 -2.46 28.41
C GLN A 660 35.21 -2.47 28.77
N CYS A 661 34.89 -2.60 30.06
CA CYS A 661 33.52 -2.69 30.56
C CYS A 661 33.45 -2.39 32.06
N ASN A 662 32.25 -2.09 32.58
CA ASN A 662 32.03 -1.86 34.01
C ASN A 662 30.69 -2.46 34.48
N SER A 663 30.73 -3.33 35.50
CA SER A 663 29.56 -4.10 35.95
C SER A 663 28.50 -3.33 36.73
N ALA A 664 28.70 -2.02 36.98
CA ALA A 664 27.64 -1.13 37.47
C ALA A 664 26.62 -0.80 36.37
N TYR A 665 27.04 -0.86 35.10
CA TYR A 665 26.21 -0.59 33.93
C TYR A 665 25.90 -1.88 33.15
N GLU A 666 26.87 -2.81 33.09
CA GLU A 666 26.81 -4.01 32.25
C GLU A 666 27.10 -5.29 33.06
N SER A 667 26.06 -5.96 33.55
CA SER A 667 26.20 -7.15 34.42
C SER A 667 27.10 -8.25 33.83
N ASN A 668 27.08 -8.43 32.50
CA ASN A 668 27.94 -9.36 31.78
C ASN A 668 29.45 -9.10 31.97
N CYS A 669 29.88 -7.86 32.29
CA CYS A 669 31.29 -7.55 32.56
C CYS A 669 31.85 -8.36 33.75
N MET A 670 30.98 -8.76 34.68
CA MET A 670 31.30 -9.61 35.83
C MET A 670 31.00 -11.09 35.55
N THR A 671 29.89 -11.41 34.86
CA THR A 671 29.39 -12.80 34.74
C THR A 671 29.80 -13.52 33.45
N ASN A 672 30.01 -12.81 32.34
CA ASN A 672 30.43 -13.33 31.03
C ASN A 672 31.31 -12.31 30.26
N PRO A 673 32.51 -11.97 30.77
CA PRO A 673 33.38 -10.96 30.15
C PRO A 673 33.96 -11.38 28.78
N SER A 674 33.68 -12.59 28.29
CA SER A 674 34.07 -13.06 26.96
C SER A 674 33.12 -12.62 25.86
N SER A 675 31.89 -12.17 26.19
CA SER A 675 30.91 -11.67 25.21
C SER A 675 31.18 -10.23 24.74
N PHE A 676 32.19 -9.58 25.30
CA PHE A 676 32.62 -8.24 24.90
C PHE A 676 33.73 -8.38 23.85
N GLU A 677 33.73 -7.49 22.87
CA GLU A 677 34.88 -7.34 21.98
C GLU A 677 36.01 -6.54 22.65
N ALA A 678 37.24 -6.80 22.20
CA ALA A 678 38.39 -6.07 22.70
C ALA A 678 38.51 -4.73 21.98
N THR A 679 38.32 -3.62 22.71
CA THR A 679 38.48 -2.27 22.17
C THR A 679 39.92 -1.78 22.33
N PRO A 680 40.46 -1.00 21.38
CA PRO A 680 41.80 -0.41 21.50
C PRO A 680 41.93 0.47 22.75
N CYS A 681 43.11 0.46 23.36
CA CYS A 681 43.47 1.42 24.40
C CYS A 681 43.64 2.83 23.82
N ASN A 682 43.34 3.86 24.60
CA ASN A 682 43.51 5.26 24.18
C ASN A 682 44.98 5.66 24.07
N ASP A 683 45.84 5.00 24.86
CA ASP A 683 47.29 5.09 24.74
C ASP A 683 47.82 3.96 23.83
N PRO A 684 48.39 4.29 22.64
CA PRO A 684 48.91 3.29 21.70
C PRO A 684 50.19 2.59 22.19
N GLU A 685 50.88 3.11 23.20
CA GLU A 685 52.04 2.43 23.82
C GLU A 685 51.63 1.35 24.83
N ASN A 686 50.33 1.20 25.12
CA ASN A 686 49.86 0.34 26.19
C ASN A 686 49.97 -1.17 25.85
N SER A 687 50.64 -1.91 26.75
CA SER A 687 50.94 -3.34 26.62
C SER A 687 50.24 -4.24 27.66
N GLN A 688 49.37 -3.69 28.51
CA GLN A 688 48.74 -4.41 29.63
C GLN A 688 47.25 -4.07 29.82
N CYS A 689 46.44 -5.11 29.99
CA CYS A 689 45.04 -5.04 30.39
C CYS A 689 44.88 -5.34 31.88
N TYR A 690 43.83 -4.80 32.50
CA TYR A 690 43.44 -5.05 33.89
C TYR A 690 42.04 -5.65 34.02
N SER A 691 41.78 -6.23 35.19
CA SER A 691 40.44 -6.47 35.75
C SER A 691 40.49 -6.18 37.24
N ARG A 692 39.67 -5.23 37.72
CA ARG A 692 39.74 -4.68 39.08
C ARG A 692 38.38 -4.62 39.75
N LEU A 693 38.39 -4.51 41.07
CA LEU A 693 37.19 -4.36 41.89
C LEU A 693 37.12 -2.94 42.44
N THR A 694 36.17 -2.14 41.95
CA THR A 694 35.88 -0.80 42.45
C THR A 694 34.73 -0.84 43.47
N ASN A 695 34.75 0.07 44.44
CA ASN A 695 33.75 0.23 45.52
C ASN A 695 33.40 -1.05 46.33
N GLY A 696 34.23 -2.10 46.24
CA GLY A 696 34.06 -3.36 46.95
C GLY A 696 33.13 -4.37 46.27
N ASN A 697 32.40 -4.00 45.21
CA ASN A 697 31.39 -4.88 44.58
C ASN A 697 31.26 -4.74 43.05
N ILE A 698 31.89 -3.75 42.41
CA ILE A 698 31.81 -3.51 40.96
C ILE A 698 33.07 -4.05 40.28
N VAL A 699 32.91 -4.85 39.23
CA VAL A 699 34.01 -5.32 38.38
C VAL A 699 34.18 -4.37 37.21
N GLU A 700 35.40 -3.84 37.07
CA GLU A 700 35.79 -2.95 35.97
C GLU A 700 37.00 -3.53 35.24
N ARG A 701 36.97 -3.48 33.92
CA ARG A 701 38.02 -4.03 33.04
C ARG A 701 38.47 -2.97 32.06
N GLY A 702 39.74 -3.01 31.68
CA GLY A 702 40.23 -2.23 30.56
C GLY A 702 41.74 -2.10 30.49
N CYS A 703 42.18 -0.94 30.01
CA CYS A 703 43.56 -0.66 29.64
C CYS A 703 44.36 0.00 30.79
N LEU A 704 45.55 -0.51 31.12
CA LEU A 704 46.30 -0.08 32.33
C LEU A 704 46.84 1.36 32.27
N ASN A 705 47.20 1.87 31.09
CA ASN A 705 47.71 3.25 30.96
C ASN A 705 46.59 4.30 31.07
N ASP A 706 45.38 3.91 30.69
CA ASP A 706 44.15 4.71 30.69
C ASP A 706 43.59 4.94 32.12
N LEU A 707 44.12 4.24 33.13
CA LEU A 707 43.83 4.50 34.55
C LEU A 707 44.54 5.76 35.07
N ASP A 708 43.83 6.52 35.92
CA ASP A 708 44.44 7.63 36.67
C ASP A 708 45.65 7.16 37.52
N ARG A 709 46.55 8.10 37.84
CA ARG A 709 47.82 7.79 38.53
C ARG A 709 47.65 7.03 39.85
N ALA A 710 46.61 7.29 40.62
CA ALA A 710 46.34 6.59 41.88
C ALA A 710 45.72 5.21 41.63
N SER A 711 44.78 5.10 40.70
CA SER A 711 44.20 3.83 40.24
C SER A 711 45.25 2.86 39.68
N LYS A 712 46.12 3.36 38.79
CA LYS A 712 47.21 2.60 38.16
C LYS A 712 48.19 2.07 39.21
N THR A 713 48.57 2.91 40.18
CA THR A 713 49.45 2.52 41.31
C THR A 713 48.81 1.43 42.18
N LYS A 714 47.53 1.55 42.53
CA LYS A 714 46.80 0.51 43.28
C LYS A 714 46.78 -0.81 42.51
N CYS A 715 46.46 -0.78 41.22
CA CYS A 715 46.42 -1.99 40.39
C CYS A 715 47.79 -2.67 40.25
N LEU A 716 48.87 -1.90 40.02
CA LEU A 716 50.24 -2.41 39.96
C LEU A 716 50.72 -3.07 41.26
N SER A 717 50.15 -2.70 42.41
CA SER A 717 50.41 -3.36 43.70
C SER A 717 49.57 -4.63 43.95
N GLY A 718 48.81 -5.11 42.97
CA GLY A 718 47.96 -6.30 43.08
C GLY A 718 46.71 -6.13 43.98
N ASN A 719 46.51 -4.97 44.59
CA ASN A 719 45.39 -4.71 45.49
C ASN A 719 44.08 -4.59 44.70
N ASN A 720 43.20 -5.57 44.86
CA ASN A 720 41.92 -5.67 44.15
C ASN A 720 42.04 -5.54 42.61
N CYS A 721 43.15 -6.02 42.03
CA CYS A 721 43.41 -5.97 40.59
C CYS A 721 44.17 -7.20 40.07
N MET A 722 43.79 -7.70 38.89
CA MET A 722 44.55 -8.68 38.10
C MET A 722 45.05 -8.02 36.81
N LEU A 723 46.26 -8.36 36.38
CA LEU A 723 46.88 -7.86 35.14
C LEU A 723 47.18 -8.99 34.14
N CYS A 724 47.13 -8.68 32.85
CA CYS A 724 47.60 -9.55 31.76
C CYS A 724 48.15 -8.73 30.59
N SER A 725 48.90 -9.36 29.67
CA SER A 725 49.52 -8.66 28.53
C SER A 725 48.69 -8.76 27.25
N THR A 726 48.68 -7.67 26.48
CA THR A 726 47.83 -7.45 25.29
C THR A 726 48.20 -8.26 24.05
N ARG A 727 49.23 -9.12 24.09
CA ARG A 727 49.66 -9.95 22.94
C ARG A 727 48.72 -11.11 22.59
N THR A 728 47.63 -11.24 23.32
CA THR A 728 46.48 -12.12 23.01
C THR A 728 45.21 -11.33 23.25
N GLU A 729 44.30 -11.33 22.29
CA GLU A 729 42.98 -10.69 22.41
C GLU A 729 42.22 -11.19 23.64
N LYS A 730 41.42 -10.30 24.25
CA LYS A 730 40.55 -10.59 25.40
C LYS A 730 41.26 -11.25 26.60
N CYS A 731 42.57 -10.99 26.82
CA CYS A 731 43.32 -11.61 27.93
C CYS A 731 42.68 -11.36 29.30
N ASN A 732 42.00 -10.22 29.46
CA ASN A 732 41.34 -9.79 30.68
C ASN A 732 39.88 -10.28 30.80
N SER A 733 39.42 -11.20 29.94
CA SER A 733 38.13 -11.90 30.08
C SER A 733 38.20 -13.13 31.01
N ARG A 734 39.28 -13.31 31.78
CA ARG A 734 39.34 -14.31 32.85
C ARG A 734 38.34 -13.94 33.97
N GLN A 735 37.74 -14.96 34.60
CA GLN A 735 36.82 -14.74 35.72
C GLN A 735 37.52 -13.94 36.83
N TYR A 736 36.87 -12.85 37.26
CA TYR A 736 37.39 -11.96 38.30
C TYR A 736 36.22 -11.29 39.04
N PRO A 737 36.22 -11.24 40.39
CA PRO A 737 37.14 -11.94 41.30
C PRO A 737 37.11 -13.47 41.10
N PRO A 738 38.16 -14.21 41.47
CA PRO A 738 38.20 -15.66 41.28
C PRO A 738 37.09 -16.37 42.08
N ASP A 739 36.91 -15.98 43.34
CA ASP A 739 36.04 -16.65 44.33
C ASP A 739 34.57 -16.17 44.27
N LEU A 740 34.01 -16.09 43.07
CA LEU A 740 32.61 -15.70 42.85
C LEU A 740 31.63 -16.81 43.27
N ILE A 741 31.02 -16.65 44.45
CA ILE A 741 29.94 -17.53 44.90
C ILE A 741 28.70 -17.43 43.98
N ARG A 742 28.12 -18.59 43.68
CA ARG A 742 26.95 -18.76 42.82
C ARG A 742 25.82 -19.41 43.62
N CYS A 743 24.62 -18.84 43.58
CA CYS A 743 23.46 -19.36 44.33
C CYS A 743 22.25 -19.46 43.40
N HIS A 744 21.43 -20.49 43.57
CA HIS A 744 20.12 -20.55 42.93
C HIS A 744 19.27 -19.38 43.44
N GLN A 745 18.60 -18.71 42.53
CA GLN A 745 17.88 -17.45 42.77
C GLN A 745 16.50 -17.57 42.12
N CYS A 746 15.44 -17.63 42.94
CA CYS A 746 14.06 -17.84 42.48
C CYS A 746 13.05 -17.55 43.60
N ASP A 747 11.79 -17.31 43.22
CA ASP A 747 10.65 -17.30 44.14
C ASP A 747 9.54 -18.23 43.60
N SER A 748 9.07 -19.14 44.44
CA SER A 748 7.98 -20.06 44.12
C SER A 748 6.59 -19.44 44.00
N SER A 749 6.42 -18.15 44.36
CA SER A 749 5.21 -17.39 44.00
C SER A 749 5.11 -17.17 42.49
N GLN A 750 6.25 -16.96 41.83
CA GLN A 750 6.39 -16.73 40.39
C GLN A 750 6.68 -18.02 39.63
N THR A 751 7.47 -18.93 40.23
CA THR A 751 7.93 -20.16 39.55
C THR A 751 7.92 -21.36 40.50
N ALA A 752 6.82 -22.12 40.50
CA ALA A 752 6.57 -23.20 41.47
C ALA A 752 7.72 -24.24 41.61
N SER A 753 8.48 -24.50 40.54
CA SER A 753 9.66 -25.39 40.55
C SER A 753 10.79 -24.93 41.48
N CYS A 754 10.81 -23.67 41.92
CA CYS A 754 11.73 -23.16 42.95
C CYS A 754 11.65 -23.95 44.28
N LYS A 755 10.52 -24.60 44.57
CA LYS A 755 10.37 -25.48 45.74
C LYS A 755 11.16 -26.79 45.61
N ASN A 756 11.32 -27.31 44.40
CA ASN A 756 11.95 -28.61 44.14
C ASN A 756 13.48 -28.57 44.33
N VAL A 757 14.14 -29.72 44.17
CA VAL A 757 15.60 -29.75 43.99
C VAL A 757 15.98 -28.92 42.77
N GLN A 758 16.97 -28.04 42.92
CA GLN A 758 17.50 -27.21 41.84
C GLN A 758 18.67 -27.94 41.16
N SER A 759 18.58 -28.12 39.84
CA SER A 759 19.58 -28.80 39.02
C SER A 759 20.33 -27.84 38.10
N GLY A 760 21.62 -28.08 37.87
CA GLY A 760 22.46 -27.28 36.96
C GLY A 760 23.29 -26.20 37.68
N THR A 761 24.14 -25.51 36.92
CA THR A 761 25.08 -24.51 37.46
C THR A 761 24.34 -23.26 37.94
N ALA A 762 24.48 -22.93 39.22
CA ALA A 762 23.88 -21.75 39.80
C ALA A 762 24.36 -20.42 39.14
N PRO A 763 23.49 -19.40 39.03
CA PRO A 763 23.89 -18.05 38.63
C PRO A 763 24.75 -17.39 39.72
N VAL A 764 25.59 -16.42 39.29
CA VAL A 764 26.41 -15.60 40.19
C VAL A 764 25.51 -14.71 41.05
N CYS A 765 25.96 -14.33 42.26
CA CYS A 765 25.24 -13.33 43.04
C CYS A 765 25.21 -11.95 42.36
N PRO A 766 24.12 -11.16 42.48
CA PRO A 766 23.96 -9.91 41.72
C PRO A 766 24.97 -8.81 42.07
N SER A 767 25.59 -8.89 43.25
CA SER A 767 26.71 -8.05 43.68
C SER A 767 27.83 -8.93 44.21
N TYR A 768 29.09 -8.53 43.97
CA TYR A 768 30.22 -9.20 44.64
C TYR A 768 30.32 -8.76 46.10
N SER A 769 30.54 -9.74 46.97
CA SER A 769 30.96 -9.58 48.36
C SER A 769 31.50 -10.93 48.84
N GLN A 770 32.51 -10.91 49.71
CA GLN A 770 33.02 -12.11 50.39
C GLN A 770 32.07 -12.58 51.49
N ASP A 771 31.18 -11.71 51.98
CA ASP A 771 30.12 -12.04 52.94
C ASP A 771 28.84 -12.57 52.28
N ASN A 772 28.84 -12.81 50.96
CA ASN A 772 27.67 -13.39 50.29
C ASN A 772 27.44 -14.83 50.72
N HIS A 773 26.20 -15.12 51.13
CA HIS A 773 25.73 -16.45 51.45
C HIS A 773 24.56 -16.84 50.56
N CYS A 774 24.51 -18.12 50.19
CA CYS A 774 23.34 -18.68 49.52
C CYS A 774 22.28 -19.05 50.55
N TYR A 775 21.07 -18.56 50.34
CA TYR A 775 19.91 -18.81 51.19
C TYR A 775 18.86 -19.66 50.48
N THR A 776 18.18 -20.52 51.24
CA THR A 776 16.85 -21.05 50.90
C THR A 776 15.90 -20.72 52.05
N ILE A 777 14.93 -19.85 51.82
CA ILE A 777 13.97 -19.35 52.81
C ILE A 777 12.60 -19.93 52.46
N VAL A 778 12.01 -20.72 53.36
CA VAL A 778 10.65 -21.28 53.21
C VAL A 778 9.74 -20.57 54.21
N GLN A 779 8.79 -19.78 53.72
CA GLN A 779 7.78 -19.10 54.53
C GLN A 779 6.69 -20.07 55.02
N LYS A 780 5.90 -19.67 56.03
CA LYS A 780 4.78 -20.46 56.56
C LYS A 780 3.69 -20.78 55.52
N SER A 781 3.53 -19.93 54.51
CA SER A 781 2.69 -20.16 53.32
C SER A 781 3.18 -21.32 52.44
N GLY A 782 4.34 -21.91 52.72
CA GLY A 782 5.02 -22.85 51.84
C GLY A 782 5.66 -22.18 50.61
N GLN A 783 5.71 -20.84 50.55
CA GLN A 783 6.48 -20.10 49.55
C GLN A 783 7.98 -20.26 49.86
N THR A 784 8.74 -20.78 48.89
CA THR A 784 10.21 -20.80 48.90
C THR A 784 10.75 -19.61 48.12
N VAL A 785 11.68 -18.88 48.72
CA VAL A 785 12.56 -17.92 48.06
C VAL A 785 14.00 -18.41 48.19
N ARG A 786 14.73 -18.52 47.09
CA ARG A 786 16.19 -18.77 47.08
C ARG A 786 16.86 -17.47 46.64
N LYS A 787 17.91 -17.05 47.35
CA LYS A 787 18.65 -15.82 47.01
C LYS A 787 20.10 -15.83 47.51
N CYS A 788 20.89 -14.88 47.02
CA CYS A 788 22.10 -14.42 47.71
C CYS A 788 21.75 -13.36 48.75
N SER A 789 22.53 -13.25 49.82
CA SER A 789 22.57 -12.04 50.66
C SER A 789 23.85 -11.94 51.48
N THR A 790 24.27 -10.72 51.79
CA THR A 790 25.34 -10.40 52.74
C THR A 790 24.83 -10.23 54.17
N LEU A 791 23.51 -10.14 54.39
CA LEU A 791 22.93 -9.96 55.72
C LEU A 791 23.05 -11.24 56.56
N PRO A 792 23.08 -11.13 57.92
CA PRO A 792 23.12 -12.28 58.81
C PRO A 792 21.89 -13.20 58.71
N ARG A 793 22.07 -14.47 59.08
CA ARG A 793 21.01 -15.50 59.02
C ARG A 793 19.74 -15.05 59.73
N ASP A 794 19.86 -14.49 60.92
CA ASP A 794 18.71 -14.18 61.77
C ASP A 794 17.88 -13.00 61.22
N THR A 795 18.48 -12.16 60.37
CA THR A 795 17.79 -11.11 59.61
C THR A 795 17.03 -11.70 58.41
N GLU A 796 17.69 -12.54 57.61
CA GLU A 796 17.12 -13.05 56.34
C GLU A 796 16.19 -14.25 56.51
N CYS A 797 16.33 -14.99 57.60
CA CYS A 797 15.43 -16.08 57.99
C CYS A 797 14.31 -15.61 58.93
N ALA A 798 14.20 -14.29 59.22
CA ALA A 798 13.20 -13.75 60.12
C ALA A 798 11.77 -14.10 59.66
N GLY A 799 10.96 -14.66 60.58
CA GLY A 799 9.58 -15.05 60.30
C GLY A 799 9.41 -16.33 59.45
N ALA A 800 10.48 -16.93 58.92
CA ALA A 800 10.41 -18.12 58.09
C ALA A 800 9.98 -19.40 58.85
N ASP A 801 9.33 -20.33 58.15
CA ASP A 801 9.11 -21.69 58.63
C ASP A 801 10.45 -22.44 58.70
N ARG A 802 11.19 -22.42 57.59
CA ARG A 802 12.47 -23.14 57.40
C ARG A 802 13.45 -22.23 56.68
N CYS A 803 14.74 -22.32 57.02
CA CYS A 803 15.72 -21.47 56.37
C CYS A 803 17.13 -22.05 56.50
N GLU A 804 17.77 -22.30 55.36
CA GLU A 804 19.15 -22.77 55.26
C GLU A 804 20.05 -21.68 54.67
N ILE A 805 21.27 -21.57 55.20
CA ILE A 805 22.32 -20.64 54.79
C ILE A 805 23.60 -21.46 54.52
N CYS A 806 24.29 -21.20 53.42
CA CYS A 806 25.51 -21.92 53.08
C CYS A 806 26.51 -21.08 52.26
N ARG A 807 27.78 -21.50 52.28
CA ARG A 807 28.98 -20.71 51.91
C ARG A 807 29.68 -21.12 50.61
N PHE A 808 29.09 -22.01 49.82
CA PHE A 808 29.72 -22.57 48.63
C PHE A 808 28.77 -22.61 47.43
N SER A 809 29.32 -22.51 46.22
CA SER A 809 28.53 -22.37 45.00
C SER A 809 27.56 -23.54 44.78
N GLY A 810 26.28 -23.24 44.49
CA GLY A 810 25.21 -24.20 44.25
C GLY A 810 24.67 -24.92 45.49
N CYS A 811 25.11 -24.54 46.71
CA CYS A 811 24.73 -25.25 47.93
C CYS A 811 23.23 -25.17 48.27
N ASN A 812 22.56 -24.08 47.88
CA ASN A 812 21.14 -23.84 48.17
C ASN A 812 20.19 -24.55 47.18
N SER A 813 20.52 -25.79 46.80
CA SER A 813 19.86 -26.59 45.76
C SER A 813 18.89 -27.66 46.27
N ARG A 814 18.86 -27.97 47.58
CA ARG A 814 18.00 -29.00 48.17
C ARG A 814 16.50 -28.71 48.04
N ASN A 815 15.65 -29.74 48.08
CA ASN A 815 14.19 -29.54 48.06
C ASN A 815 13.74 -28.78 49.32
N SER A 816 12.77 -27.89 49.18
CA SER A 816 12.21 -27.11 50.28
C SER A 816 11.49 -27.95 51.34
N THR A 817 11.13 -29.20 51.02
CA THR A 817 10.72 -30.19 52.01
C THR A 817 11.83 -30.51 53.02
N ASP A 818 13.08 -30.54 52.55
CA ASP A 818 14.25 -31.09 53.24
C ASP A 818 15.04 -30.01 53.99
N VAL A 819 14.77 -28.74 53.69
CA VAL A 819 15.28 -27.57 54.44
C VAL A 819 14.78 -27.66 55.88
N MET A 820 15.71 -27.69 56.84
CA MET A 820 15.37 -27.83 58.26
C MET A 820 14.61 -26.59 58.79
N PRO A 821 13.59 -26.77 59.64
CA PRO A 821 12.88 -25.66 60.29
C PRO A 821 13.82 -24.70 61.03
N VAL A 822 13.46 -23.42 61.08
CA VAL A 822 14.16 -22.43 61.91
C VAL A 822 13.68 -22.55 63.35
N ASP A 823 14.12 -23.59 64.04
CA ASP A 823 13.78 -23.82 65.45
C ASP A 823 14.80 -23.15 66.37
N VAL A 824 14.56 -21.88 66.66
CA VAL A 824 15.18 -21.18 67.79
C VAL A 824 14.47 -21.65 69.07
N PRO A 825 15.16 -22.28 70.04
CA PRO A 825 14.56 -22.73 71.29
C PRO A 825 14.30 -21.54 72.23
N ASN A 826 13.21 -20.82 71.98
CA ASN A 826 12.75 -19.75 72.86
C ASN A 826 11.94 -20.36 74.03
N GLN A 827 12.49 -20.45 75.25
CA GLN A 827 11.74 -20.83 76.46
C GLN A 827 11.29 -19.57 77.21
N THR A 828 10.08 -19.55 77.79
CA THR A 828 9.82 -18.65 78.93
C THR A 828 10.49 -19.22 80.17
N THR A 829 10.97 -18.39 81.10
CA THR A 829 11.20 -16.94 80.96
C THR A 829 12.57 -16.71 80.34
N THR A 830 12.72 -16.17 79.13
CA THR A 830 11.78 -15.40 78.26
C THR A 830 12.01 -15.74 76.77
N THR A 831 11.04 -16.02 75.88
CA THR A 831 9.56 -15.77 75.88
C THR A 831 8.63 -16.88 75.31
N THR A 832 9.02 -18.17 75.23
CA THR A 832 8.22 -19.32 74.65
C THR A 832 8.02 -19.26 73.11
N PRO A 833 7.67 -20.36 72.40
CA PRO A 833 8.32 -20.65 71.11
C PRO A 833 7.35 -20.77 69.91
N LYS A 834 7.94 -21.15 68.76
CA LYS A 834 7.31 -21.94 67.68
C LYS A 834 6.59 -23.20 68.24
N PRO A 835 5.73 -23.90 67.45
CA PRO A 835 5.67 -23.95 65.99
C PRO A 835 4.24 -23.57 65.47
N GLU A 836 3.70 -23.88 64.27
CA GLU A 836 4.05 -24.81 63.20
C GLU A 836 3.85 -24.25 61.77
N LYS A 837 4.45 -25.00 60.84
CA LYS A 837 3.93 -25.45 59.53
C LYS A 837 2.40 -25.63 59.44
N ALA A 838 1.78 -25.76 58.28
CA ALA A 838 2.10 -25.39 56.88
C ALA A 838 0.90 -25.83 56.00
N ALA A 839 0.88 -25.38 54.73
CA ALA A 839 0.14 -26.03 53.63
C ALA A 839 -1.41 -26.06 53.77
N ALA A 840 -2.18 -26.47 52.76
CA ALA A 840 -2.09 -26.20 51.31
C ALA A 840 -3.47 -26.52 50.67
N ALA A 841 -3.62 -26.19 49.39
CA ALA A 841 -4.67 -26.65 48.46
C ALA A 841 -6.11 -26.24 48.78
N ILE A 842 -6.68 -25.44 47.87
CA ILE A 842 -8.12 -25.26 47.70
C ILE A 842 -8.72 -26.54 47.09
N VAL A 843 -9.93 -26.88 47.50
CA VAL A 843 -10.90 -27.68 46.72
C VAL A 843 -12.19 -26.85 46.63
N GLY A 844 -12.84 -26.84 45.46
CA GLY A 844 -13.89 -25.88 45.10
C GLY A 844 -13.33 -24.81 44.16
N ALA A 845 -13.59 -24.79 42.85
CA ALA A 845 -14.81 -25.03 42.06
C ALA A 845 -15.83 -23.88 42.12
N ASN A 846 -16.32 -23.52 40.92
CA ASN A 846 -17.55 -22.78 40.62
C ASN A 846 -17.70 -21.29 41.04
N SER A 847 -17.78 -20.47 39.98
CA SER A 847 -18.90 -19.55 39.69
C SER A 847 -18.88 -18.09 40.16
N MET A 848 -19.59 -17.29 39.34
CA MET A 848 -19.97 -15.87 39.47
C MET A 848 -18.81 -14.86 39.40
N VAL A 849 -18.74 -13.92 38.45
CA VAL A 849 -19.70 -12.92 37.92
C VAL A 849 -19.73 -11.63 38.75
N ALA A 850 -19.53 -10.50 38.05
CA ALA A 850 -19.79 -9.12 38.47
C ALA A 850 -18.96 -8.56 39.65
N LEU A 851 -18.87 -7.24 39.89
CA LEU A 851 -18.89 -6.03 39.02
C LEU A 851 -18.66 -4.83 39.97
N MET A 852 -17.76 -3.89 39.66
CA MET A 852 -17.83 -2.48 40.08
C MET A 852 -16.77 -1.68 39.29
N THR A 853 -17.18 -0.96 38.24
CA THR A 853 -17.41 0.51 38.20
C THR A 853 -16.16 1.39 38.24
N LEU A 854 -15.96 2.17 37.18
CA LEU A 854 -15.19 3.42 37.21
C LEU A 854 -16.15 4.63 37.30
N ILE A 855 -15.61 5.82 37.58
CA ILE A 855 -16.37 6.97 38.09
C ILE A 855 -16.52 8.07 37.03
N ALA A 856 -17.73 8.59 36.90
CA ALA A 856 -18.04 9.93 36.40
C ALA A 856 -19.36 10.46 37.02
N VAL A 857 -19.75 11.70 36.75
CA VAL A 857 -19.44 12.89 37.58
C VAL A 857 -20.29 14.08 37.07
N LEU A 858 -20.58 15.08 37.93
CA LEU A 858 -21.42 16.28 37.67
C LEU A 858 -22.95 15.98 37.57
N ALA A 859 -23.87 16.90 37.91
CA ALA A 859 -23.77 18.07 38.79
C ALA A 859 -25.16 18.55 39.30
N VAL A 860 -25.09 19.36 40.36
CA VAL A 860 -26.05 20.37 40.86
C VAL A 860 -26.77 21.14 39.72
N ALA A 861 -28.02 21.62 39.83
CA ALA A 861 -29.21 21.32 40.65
C ALA A 861 -30.37 22.23 40.15
N GLN A 862 -31.61 21.95 40.58
CA GLN A 862 -32.74 22.91 40.72
C GLN A 862 -32.76 24.11 39.73
N HIS A 863 -33.71 24.15 38.78
CA HIS A 863 -35.12 24.30 39.15
C HIS A 863 -36.13 23.72 38.15
#